data_AF-V4SUM8-F1
#
_entry.id   AF-V4SUM8-F1
#
_cell.length_a   1.000
_cell.length_b   1.000
_cell.length_c   1.000
_cell.angle_alpha   90.00
_cell.angle_beta   90.00
_cell.angle_gamma   90.00
#
_symmetry.space_group_name_H-M   'P 1'
#
loop_
_entity.id
_entity.type
_entity.pdbx_description
1 polymer ?
#
loop_
_entity_poly.entity_id
_entity_poly.type
_entity_poly.pdbx_seq_one_letter_code
_entity_poly.pdbx_strand_id
1 'polypeptide(L)'
;MLSTKLLPRVRTITTLAPTCTSIVPLSSSLLLDSYCQPNPQLNIYSSNRTIDDFVKSGHLNSAKKLFDEMPARDVVTYNLLISGYGKFGHPKQALYLYDEMVSHGIKESASTFSSVLSVCSNAGFYTEGIQIHCRVLSLGFGLNLYIGSPLVDLYMRMGPSVRALDLFDELPERNLATWNLMLRAFCELSRPDEVLRMYNKMKAEGVEPNGLSFCYMVRGCSIGMLLDEGKQLHSHVIKLGWVDVNIFVANALVDFYSACGSLIDAKKSFDFIPVDDVISWNSIVSIYADYDLIFDALELFFRMQLCRKRPSIRSFVEFLNFASRTGNVYFGKQIHGYVTKLGFDHGSVHVQSALTDMYGKCNVIESSVAVFESVPGRSLECCNSLMTSLLHSGNIEDAVEMFGFMVDEGIGLDEVTLSTTLKALSVSASANVGSCRLLHCCAIKSGFESNIAVSCSLMDAYSRCGHIELSHQVFKKIPSPNVVCFTSIMNGYSRNGMGREALDMLEVMIQRGLIPDKVTFLCVLAGCNHSGMVKEGQLVFNSMKSVYGIDADRQHYSCMIDMLGRAGILDKAEELLQQTPGGGDCVMWSSLLRSCRVHGNEIIGRRVANILMELEPVDFAVYSQVSNFYSEIGEFEVSMQIRETALARKLTRDIGHSLIEVNIAGKMVHDNIALLGELENLDVEEENEVELFEEPSWTSERGGKVLVNVDSFGAAGDGVSDDTQAFLNAWNTACSTPKSVFLVPAGRHYLVSATRFKGPCADKLVIQIDGTIVAPAEPDNWDPKLARIWLDFSKLNGVLFQGSGVIDGSGSKWWASSCKKNKSNPCRGAPTALTIDSSSAVKVKGLTIQNSQQMNFVISRSESVRVYQVLVSAPEDSPNTDGIHITESTNVVLQDCKIGTGDDCISIVNGSSAIKMKRIFCGPGHGI
;
A
#
# COMPACT_ATOMS: atom_id res chain seq x y z
N MET A 1 -0.83 -35.74 -3.70
CA MET A 1 -1.18 -37.08 -3.17
C MET A 1 0.01 -37.66 -2.41
N LEU A 2 -0.08 -37.72 -1.08
CA LEU A 2 0.64 -38.63 -0.16
C LEU A 2 0.20 -38.26 1.28
N SER A 3 -1.07 -38.54 1.57
CA SER A 3 -1.58 -38.64 2.95
C SER A 3 -1.69 -40.14 3.24
N THR A 4 -0.60 -40.72 3.72
CA THR A 4 -0.56 -42.08 4.25
C THR A 4 -0.37 -41.98 5.76
N LYS A 5 -1.41 -42.36 6.50
CA LYS A 5 -1.53 -42.39 7.97
C LYS A 5 -0.26 -42.96 8.60
N LEU A 6 0.36 -42.23 9.54
CA LEU A 6 1.68 -42.52 10.13
C LEU A 6 1.73 -43.73 11.07
N LEU A 7 0.62 -44.20 11.64
CA LEU A 7 0.59 -45.31 12.62
C LEU A 7 -0.50 -46.39 12.37
N PRO A 8 -0.61 -47.04 11.20
CA PRO A 8 -1.62 -48.09 11.00
C PRO A 8 -1.33 -49.38 11.79
N ARG A 9 -0.12 -49.55 12.36
CA ARG A 9 0.35 -50.81 12.97
C ARG A 9 0.15 -50.95 14.48
N VAL A 10 -0.16 -49.88 15.20
CA VAL A 10 -0.28 -49.89 16.69
C VAL A 10 -1.48 -50.72 17.18
N ARG A 11 -2.48 -50.99 16.32
CA ARG A 11 -3.67 -51.79 16.67
C ARG A 11 -3.43 -53.31 16.68
N THR A 12 -2.34 -53.81 16.12
CA THR A 12 -2.20 -55.25 15.78
C THR A 12 -1.34 -56.09 16.71
N ILE A 13 -0.70 -55.50 17.74
CA ILE A 13 0.18 -56.25 18.64
C ILE A 13 -0.45 -56.29 20.05
N THR A 14 -1.35 -57.24 20.26
CA THR A 14 -1.80 -57.66 21.60
C THR A 14 -0.76 -58.62 22.17
N THR A 15 0.11 -58.15 23.05
CA THR A 15 0.99 -59.02 23.83
C THR A 15 0.17 -59.78 24.88
N LEU A 16 -0.25 -61.01 24.55
CA LEU A 16 -0.67 -62.01 25.52
C LEU A 16 0.16 -63.30 25.31
N ALA A 17 1.09 -63.50 26.25
CA ALA A 17 1.63 -64.77 26.78
C ALA A 17 2.43 -65.75 25.87
N PRO A 18 3.28 -66.61 26.50
CA PRO A 18 4.51 -67.15 25.93
C PRO A 18 4.34 -68.60 25.42
N THR A 19 5.02 -68.95 24.33
CA THR A 19 5.23 -70.36 23.94
C THR A 19 6.69 -70.74 24.12
N CYS A 20 6.90 -71.53 25.17
CA CYS A 20 8.09 -72.27 25.51
C CYS A 20 8.33 -73.42 24.52
N THR A 21 9.48 -73.43 23.84
CA THR A 21 10.16 -74.59 23.21
C THR A 21 11.59 -74.12 22.92
N SER A 22 12.70 -74.77 23.27
CA SER A 22 12.99 -76.19 23.43
C SER A 22 14.18 -76.40 24.37
N ILE A 23 14.18 -77.56 25.02
CA ILE A 23 15.25 -78.12 25.85
C ILE A 23 16.36 -78.67 24.93
N VAL A 24 17.62 -78.33 25.21
CA VAL A 24 18.82 -79.05 24.73
C VAL A 24 19.79 -79.21 25.93
N PRO A 25 20.49 -80.36 26.07
CA PRO A 25 20.79 -80.95 27.37
C PRO A 25 22.02 -80.35 28.08
N LEU A 26 22.03 -80.53 29.40
CA LEU A 26 23.21 -80.45 30.26
C LEU A 26 24.29 -81.44 29.75
N SER A 27 25.43 -80.91 29.29
CA SER A 27 26.71 -81.60 29.40
C SER A 27 27.68 -80.69 30.14
N SER A 28 27.98 -81.08 31.38
CA SER A 28 28.97 -80.47 32.24
C SER A 28 30.39 -80.78 31.75
N SER A 29 31.15 -79.74 31.43
CA SER A 29 32.60 -79.73 31.62
C SER A 29 33.00 -78.32 32.03
N LEU A 30 33.23 -78.16 33.35
CA LEU A 30 33.82 -76.98 33.97
C LEU A 30 35.20 -76.73 33.35
N LEU A 31 35.36 -75.65 32.61
CA LEU A 31 36.67 -75.07 32.28
C LEU A 31 36.68 -73.60 32.75
N LEU A 32 37.66 -73.34 33.59
CA LEU A 32 37.81 -72.20 34.48
C LEU A 32 38.48 -71.01 33.76
N ASP A 33 37.94 -70.54 32.62
CA ASP A 33 38.58 -69.49 31.79
C ASP A 33 37.58 -68.48 31.16
N SER A 34 36.77 -67.77 31.96
CA SER A 34 35.98 -66.64 31.41
C SER A 34 35.73 -65.45 32.35
N TYR A 35 36.70 -65.09 33.19
CA TYR A 35 36.71 -63.79 33.88
C TYR A 35 37.36 -62.71 33.00
N CYS A 36 36.72 -62.37 31.87
CA CYS A 36 36.93 -61.13 31.10
C CYS A 36 35.99 -61.11 29.88
N GLN A 37 34.68 -60.97 30.11
CA GLN A 37 33.77 -60.47 29.08
C GLN A 37 33.27 -59.08 29.53
N PRO A 38 33.39 -58.03 28.70
CA PRO A 38 32.83 -56.73 29.04
C PRO A 38 31.32 -56.88 29.20
N ASN A 39 30.80 -56.54 30.38
CA ASN A 39 29.38 -56.63 30.69
C ASN A 39 28.58 -55.82 29.64
N PRO A 40 27.74 -56.46 28.79
CA PRO A 40 27.02 -55.77 27.72
C PRO A 40 26.14 -54.61 28.23
N GLN A 41 25.66 -54.70 29.48
CA GLN A 41 24.86 -53.65 30.12
C GLN A 41 25.66 -52.39 30.47
N LEU A 42 26.96 -52.50 30.75
CA LEU A 42 27.80 -51.33 31.03
C LEU A 42 28.00 -50.48 29.77
N ASN A 43 28.05 -51.13 28.60
CA ASN A 43 28.26 -50.47 27.31
C ASN A 43 27.00 -49.68 26.87
N ILE A 44 25.80 -50.24 27.06
CA ILE A 44 24.53 -49.56 26.77
C ILE A 44 24.36 -48.32 27.65
N TYR A 45 24.68 -48.42 28.95
CA TYR A 45 24.58 -47.27 29.86
C TYR A 45 25.52 -46.13 29.49
N SER A 46 26.78 -46.43 29.14
CA SER A 46 27.73 -45.41 28.68
C SER A 46 27.27 -44.74 27.39
N SER A 47 26.79 -45.51 26.42
CA SER A 47 26.26 -44.98 25.16
C SER A 47 25.02 -44.12 25.37
N ASN A 48 24.10 -44.52 26.26
CA ASN A 48 22.92 -43.74 26.61
C ASN A 48 23.30 -42.38 27.23
N ARG A 49 24.33 -42.32 28.07
CA ARG A 49 24.83 -41.06 28.62
C ARG A 49 25.39 -40.15 27.52
N THR A 50 26.19 -40.69 26.61
CA THR A 50 26.74 -39.91 25.49
C THR A 50 25.64 -39.42 24.53
N ILE A 51 24.61 -40.23 24.28
CA ILE A 51 23.43 -39.82 23.51
C ILE A 51 22.70 -38.66 24.21
N ASP A 52 22.49 -38.74 25.53
CA ASP A 52 21.87 -37.67 26.32
C ASP A 52 22.66 -36.36 26.25
N ASP A 53 24.00 -36.43 26.33
CA ASP A 53 24.88 -35.26 26.20
C ASP A 53 24.81 -34.64 24.79
N PHE A 54 24.77 -35.47 23.74
CA PHE A 54 24.56 -34.98 22.36
C PHE A 54 23.19 -34.33 22.18
N VAL A 55 22.13 -34.91 22.76
CA VAL A 55 20.78 -34.33 22.71
C VAL A 55 20.73 -33.00 23.47
N LYS A 56 21.33 -32.91 24.66
CA LYS A 56 21.38 -31.66 25.45
C LYS A 56 22.14 -30.55 24.73
N SER A 57 23.19 -30.89 23.99
CA SER A 57 23.98 -29.95 23.20
C SER A 57 23.43 -29.66 21.80
N GLY A 58 22.29 -30.25 21.41
CA GLY A 58 21.65 -30.03 20.10
C GLY A 58 22.25 -30.79 18.92
N HIS A 59 23.24 -31.67 19.15
CA HIS A 59 23.90 -32.46 18.12
C HIS A 59 23.13 -33.75 17.79
N LEU A 60 21.88 -33.61 17.31
CA LEU A 60 20.99 -34.75 17.05
C LEU A 60 21.53 -35.76 16.02
N ASN A 61 22.27 -35.30 15.01
CA ASN A 61 22.88 -36.19 14.01
C ASN A 61 23.94 -37.10 14.62
N SER A 62 24.75 -36.56 15.53
CA SER A 62 25.77 -37.33 16.27
C SER A 62 25.12 -38.33 17.22
N ALA A 63 24.05 -37.92 17.91
CA ALA A 63 23.24 -38.80 18.75
C ALA A 63 22.65 -39.97 17.94
N LYS A 64 22.08 -39.68 16.75
CA LYS A 64 21.51 -40.70 15.87
C LYS A 64 22.56 -41.64 15.28
N LYS A 65 23.74 -41.13 14.93
CA LYS A 65 24.85 -41.95 14.45
C LYS A 65 25.30 -42.95 15.51
N LEU A 66 25.54 -42.49 16.74
CA LEU A 66 25.91 -43.37 17.84
C LEU A 66 24.81 -44.40 18.13
N PHE A 67 23.55 -43.98 18.10
CA PHE A 67 22.40 -44.89 18.21
C PHE A 67 22.41 -45.98 17.13
N ASP A 68 22.70 -45.62 15.88
CA ASP A 68 22.75 -46.57 14.78
C ASP A 68 23.89 -47.59 14.91
N GLU A 69 25.02 -47.16 15.45
CA GLU A 69 26.20 -48.00 15.71
C GLU A 69 26.06 -48.92 16.93
N MET A 70 25.06 -48.70 17.81
CA MET A 70 24.85 -49.54 18.99
C MET A 70 24.38 -50.96 18.62
N PRO A 71 25.06 -52.02 19.12
CA PRO A 71 24.71 -53.42 18.83
C PRO A 71 23.43 -53.89 19.54
N ALA A 72 23.05 -53.22 20.64
CA ALA A 72 21.82 -53.46 21.38
C ALA A 72 21.29 -52.13 21.92
N ARG A 73 19.97 -51.94 21.86
CA ARG A 73 19.28 -50.71 22.27
C ARG A 73 18.17 -51.06 23.23
N ASP A 74 18.02 -50.29 24.30
CA ASP A 74 16.97 -50.49 25.30
C ASP A 74 15.91 -49.37 25.24
N VAL A 75 14.88 -49.48 26.08
CA VAL A 75 13.81 -48.47 26.21
C VAL A 75 14.38 -47.07 26.47
N VAL A 76 15.47 -46.96 27.24
CA VAL A 76 16.07 -45.67 27.58
C VAL A 76 16.74 -45.07 26.35
N THR A 77 17.47 -45.88 25.57
CA THR A 77 18.10 -45.48 24.31
C THR A 77 17.09 -44.85 23.34
N TYR A 78 15.95 -45.50 23.13
CA TYR A 78 14.88 -44.98 22.27
C TYR A 78 14.22 -43.73 22.84
N ASN A 79 13.90 -43.72 24.14
CA ASN A 79 13.24 -42.58 24.79
C ASN A 79 14.08 -41.29 24.73
N LEU A 80 15.42 -41.39 24.83
CA LEU A 80 16.33 -40.25 24.71
C LEU A 80 16.23 -39.59 23.34
N LEU A 81 16.23 -40.37 22.25
CA LEU A 81 16.10 -39.83 20.91
C LEU A 81 14.67 -39.35 20.61
N ILE A 82 13.64 -40.07 21.05
CA ILE A 82 12.24 -39.64 20.86
C ILE A 82 12.03 -38.27 21.52
N SER A 83 12.47 -38.11 22.77
CA SER A 83 12.41 -36.82 23.47
C SER A 83 13.30 -35.76 22.81
N GLY A 84 14.50 -36.14 22.35
CA GLY A 84 15.44 -35.25 21.67
C GLY A 84 14.87 -34.69 20.37
N TYR A 85 14.46 -35.54 19.44
CA TYR A 85 13.80 -35.12 18.20
C TYR A 85 12.53 -34.32 18.47
N GLY A 86 11.77 -34.67 19.51
CA GLY A 86 10.64 -33.89 20.00
C GLY A 86 11.01 -32.44 20.35
N LYS A 87 12.04 -32.26 21.18
CA LYS A 87 12.49 -30.95 21.67
C LYS A 87 12.96 -30.01 20.56
N PHE A 88 13.58 -30.53 19.51
CA PHE A 88 14.10 -29.74 18.39
C PHE A 88 13.15 -29.69 17.18
N GLY A 89 11.86 -29.98 17.37
CA GLY A 89 10.84 -29.76 16.32
C GLY A 89 10.85 -30.79 15.19
N HIS A 90 11.29 -32.02 15.45
CA HIS A 90 11.30 -33.13 14.49
C HIS A 90 10.33 -34.26 14.89
N PRO A 91 9.02 -33.99 14.96
CA PRO A 91 8.05 -34.90 15.56
C PRO A 91 7.80 -36.16 14.73
N LYS A 92 7.97 -36.10 13.39
CA LYS A 92 7.82 -37.27 12.51
C LYS A 92 8.91 -38.30 12.81
N GLN A 93 10.16 -37.85 12.91
CA GLN A 93 11.31 -38.70 13.24
C GLN A 93 11.15 -39.35 14.62
N ALA A 94 10.63 -38.61 15.60
CA ALA A 94 10.31 -39.16 16.91
C ALA A 94 9.23 -40.25 16.84
N LEU A 95 8.17 -40.08 16.04
CA LEU A 95 7.15 -41.11 15.84
C LEU A 95 7.66 -42.33 15.06
N TYR A 96 8.57 -42.15 14.09
CA TYR A 96 9.22 -43.26 13.40
C TYR A 96 10.07 -44.10 14.37
N LEU A 97 10.82 -43.46 15.27
CA LEU A 97 11.59 -44.16 16.30
C LEU A 97 10.70 -44.92 17.28
N TYR A 98 9.52 -44.38 17.60
CA TYR A 98 8.54 -45.09 18.41
C TYR A 98 7.97 -46.32 17.69
N ASP A 99 7.60 -46.20 16.40
CA ASP A 99 7.16 -47.35 15.60
C ASP A 99 8.27 -48.40 15.46
N GLU A 100 9.52 -47.97 15.25
CA GLU A 100 10.70 -48.83 15.24
C GLU A 100 10.83 -49.59 16.58
N MET A 101 10.79 -48.88 17.71
CA MET A 101 10.87 -49.49 19.05
C MET A 101 9.81 -50.57 19.26
N VAL A 102 8.54 -50.26 18.92
CA VAL A 102 7.41 -51.18 19.09
C VAL A 102 7.52 -52.37 18.14
N SER A 103 7.96 -52.16 16.90
CA SER A 103 8.13 -53.24 15.91
C SER A 103 9.25 -54.23 16.27
N HIS A 104 10.27 -53.79 17.02
CA HIS A 104 11.32 -54.64 17.58
C HIS A 104 10.89 -55.37 18.86
N GLY A 105 9.64 -55.22 19.30
CA GLY A 105 9.11 -55.90 20.49
C GLY A 105 9.62 -55.34 21.82
N ILE A 106 10.23 -54.16 21.81
CA ILE A 106 10.67 -53.47 23.04
C ILE A 106 9.44 -52.91 23.75
N LYS A 107 9.20 -53.34 25.00
CA LYS A 107 8.01 -52.94 25.77
C LYS A 107 8.04 -51.46 26.10
N GLU A 108 6.94 -50.79 25.81
CA GLU A 108 6.72 -49.39 26.16
C GLU A 108 6.69 -49.20 27.69
N SER A 109 7.29 -48.10 28.16
CA SER A 109 7.28 -47.70 29.58
C SER A 109 6.47 -46.43 29.78
N ALA A 110 6.17 -46.06 31.04
CA ALA A 110 5.49 -44.80 31.34
C ALA A 110 6.26 -43.58 30.80
N SER A 111 7.59 -43.61 30.82
CA SER A 111 8.42 -42.54 30.24
C SER A 111 8.36 -42.54 28.71
N THR A 112 8.22 -43.70 28.05
CA THR A 112 7.98 -43.78 26.60
C THR A 112 6.69 -43.07 26.23
N PHE A 113 5.58 -43.39 26.92
CA PHE A 113 4.30 -42.74 26.67
C PHE A 113 4.33 -41.24 26.96
N SER A 114 4.98 -40.83 28.06
CA SER A 114 5.15 -39.42 28.39
C SER A 114 5.89 -38.65 27.29
N SER A 115 6.98 -39.20 26.74
CA SER A 115 7.75 -38.57 25.67
C SER A 115 6.95 -38.47 24.38
N VAL A 116 6.33 -39.56 23.94
CA VAL A 116 5.62 -39.58 22.65
C VAL A 116 4.34 -38.74 22.71
N LEU A 117 3.59 -38.77 23.81
CA LEU A 117 2.41 -37.91 23.98
C LEU A 117 2.79 -36.43 24.01
N SER A 118 3.90 -36.07 24.66
CA SER A 118 4.43 -34.70 24.64
C SER A 118 4.80 -34.25 23.22
N VAL A 119 5.39 -35.14 22.42
CA VAL A 119 5.68 -34.87 21.01
C VAL A 119 4.40 -34.64 20.22
N CYS A 120 3.40 -35.50 20.37
CA CYS A 120 2.12 -35.36 19.68
C CYS A 120 1.39 -34.07 20.08
N SER A 121 1.40 -33.74 21.38
CA SER A 121 0.80 -32.52 21.91
C SER A 121 1.46 -31.26 21.35
N ASN A 122 2.79 -31.17 21.42
CA ASN A 122 3.54 -29.99 20.96
C ASN A 122 3.51 -29.81 19.43
N ALA A 123 3.45 -30.90 18.66
CA ALA A 123 3.47 -30.86 17.21
C ALA A 123 2.08 -30.88 16.55
N GLY A 124 1.00 -30.95 17.33
CA GLY A 124 -0.36 -31.02 16.82
C GLY A 124 -0.75 -32.35 16.17
N PHE A 125 -0.02 -33.44 16.44
CA PHE A 125 -0.35 -34.80 15.94
C PHE A 125 -1.42 -35.46 16.81
N TYR A 126 -2.60 -34.84 16.87
CA TYR A 126 -3.67 -35.23 17.78
C TYR A 126 -4.27 -36.59 17.45
N THR A 127 -4.35 -36.95 16.17
CA THR A 127 -4.86 -38.26 15.73
C THR A 127 -3.98 -39.41 16.22
N GLU A 128 -2.67 -39.25 16.13
CA GLU A 128 -1.65 -40.17 16.62
C GLU A 128 -1.65 -40.17 18.16
N GLY A 129 -1.78 -39.00 18.79
CA GLY A 129 -1.91 -38.87 20.25
C GLY A 129 -3.10 -39.67 20.81
N ILE A 130 -4.27 -39.63 20.17
CA ILE A 130 -5.44 -40.44 20.57
C ILE A 130 -5.14 -41.94 20.42
N GLN A 131 -4.45 -42.35 19.35
CA GLN A 131 -4.09 -43.77 19.17
C GLN A 131 -3.16 -44.24 20.29
N ILE A 132 -2.22 -43.40 20.70
CA ILE A 132 -1.33 -43.69 21.83
C ILE A 132 -2.10 -43.69 23.15
N HIS A 133 -3.08 -42.80 23.35
CA HIS A 133 -3.96 -42.87 24.53
C HIS A 133 -4.72 -44.20 24.58
N CYS A 134 -5.28 -44.69 23.46
CA CYS A 134 -5.89 -46.02 23.42
C CYS A 134 -4.89 -47.14 23.78
N ARG A 135 -3.63 -47.02 23.37
CA ARG A 135 -2.54 -47.96 23.69
C ARG A 135 -2.18 -47.94 25.18
N VAL A 136 -2.13 -46.75 25.78
CA VAL A 136 -1.95 -46.56 27.25
C VAL A 136 -3.03 -47.32 28.02
N LEU A 137 -4.29 -47.17 27.61
CA LEU A 137 -5.42 -47.87 28.23
C LEU A 137 -5.32 -49.39 28.03
N SER A 138 -5.01 -49.85 26.82
CA SER A 138 -4.94 -51.29 26.51
C SER A 138 -3.81 -52.01 27.25
N LEU A 139 -2.75 -51.30 27.63
CA LEU A 139 -1.62 -51.82 28.40
C LEU A 139 -1.76 -51.59 29.91
N GLY A 140 -2.89 -51.07 30.38
CA GLY A 140 -3.18 -50.90 31.81
C GLY A 140 -2.50 -49.70 32.47
N PHE A 141 -2.01 -48.73 31.68
CA PHE A 141 -1.34 -47.53 32.18
C PHE A 141 -2.30 -46.34 32.47
N GLY A 142 -3.61 -46.55 32.43
CA GLY A 142 -4.62 -45.47 32.50
C GLY A 142 -4.56 -44.59 33.76
N LEU A 143 -4.09 -45.12 34.90
CA LEU A 143 -3.97 -44.38 36.17
C LEU A 143 -2.52 -43.92 36.46
N ASN A 144 -1.61 -44.05 35.49
CA ASN A 144 -0.21 -43.71 35.71
C ASN A 144 0.00 -42.18 35.73
N LEU A 145 0.42 -41.65 36.88
CA LEU A 145 0.63 -40.21 37.11
C LEU A 145 1.59 -39.55 36.10
N TYR A 146 2.61 -40.27 35.61
CA TYR A 146 3.57 -39.74 34.64
C TYR A 146 2.98 -39.57 33.23
N ILE A 147 1.87 -40.25 32.94
CA ILE A 147 1.18 -40.21 31.65
C ILE A 147 -0.01 -39.26 31.70
N GLY A 148 -0.63 -39.10 32.87
CA GLY A 148 -1.75 -38.20 33.11
C GLY A 148 -1.50 -36.77 32.65
N SER A 149 -0.38 -36.16 33.03
CA SER A 149 -0.07 -34.77 32.65
C SER A 149 0.09 -34.57 31.13
N PRO A 150 0.85 -35.40 30.38
CA PRO A 150 0.88 -35.35 28.91
C PRO A 150 -0.47 -35.60 28.22
N LEU A 151 -1.32 -36.47 28.79
CA LEU A 151 -2.67 -36.69 28.25
C LEU A 151 -3.56 -35.46 28.43
N VAL A 152 -3.55 -34.85 29.62
CA VAL A 152 -4.27 -33.60 29.88
C VAL A 152 -3.78 -32.50 28.93
N ASP A 153 -2.47 -32.34 28.72
CA ASP A 153 -1.92 -31.36 27.75
C ASP A 153 -2.42 -31.60 26.32
N LEU A 154 -2.39 -32.86 25.87
CA LEU A 154 -2.84 -33.25 24.53
C LEU A 154 -4.31 -32.84 24.32
N TYR A 155 -5.20 -33.19 25.25
CA TYR A 155 -6.63 -32.87 25.12
C TYR A 155 -6.93 -31.38 25.31
N MET A 156 -6.17 -30.66 26.16
CA MET A 156 -6.29 -29.21 26.28
C MET A 156 -5.98 -28.52 24.94
N ARG A 157 -4.90 -28.91 24.26
CA ARG A 157 -4.50 -28.33 22.96
C ARG A 157 -5.39 -28.70 21.79
N MET A 158 -6.11 -29.83 21.90
CA MET A 158 -7.10 -30.23 20.91
C MET A 158 -8.36 -29.34 20.90
N GLY A 159 -8.62 -28.58 21.97
CA GLY A 159 -9.82 -27.73 22.11
C GLY A 159 -10.98 -28.28 22.96
N PRO A 160 -11.28 -29.60 23.10
CA PRO A 160 -12.36 -30.08 23.95
C PRO A 160 -11.94 -30.08 25.43
N SER A 161 -11.98 -28.89 26.05
CA SER A 161 -11.61 -28.63 27.44
C SER A 161 -12.32 -29.54 28.47
N VAL A 162 -13.55 -29.99 28.19
CA VAL A 162 -14.31 -30.88 29.07
C VAL A 162 -13.60 -32.21 29.31
N ARG A 163 -13.09 -32.86 28.25
CA ARG A 163 -12.41 -34.16 28.39
C ARG A 163 -11.06 -34.04 29.09
N ALA A 164 -10.38 -32.91 28.91
CA ALA A 164 -9.15 -32.64 29.63
C ALA A 164 -9.42 -32.39 31.12
N LEU A 165 -10.52 -31.72 31.46
CA LEU A 165 -10.99 -31.54 32.84
C LEU A 165 -11.41 -32.86 33.48
N ASP A 166 -12.13 -33.72 32.76
CA ASP A 166 -12.51 -35.06 33.23
C ASP A 166 -11.24 -35.87 33.56
N LEU A 167 -10.28 -35.91 32.63
CA LEU A 167 -8.99 -36.59 32.84
C LEU A 167 -8.20 -35.99 34.00
N PHE A 168 -8.21 -34.67 34.16
CA PHE A 168 -7.58 -34.00 35.28
C PHE A 168 -8.24 -34.39 36.61
N ASP A 169 -9.57 -34.47 36.65
CA ASP A 169 -10.34 -34.82 37.83
C ASP A 169 -10.19 -36.30 38.21
N GLU A 170 -9.97 -37.19 37.25
CA GLU A 170 -9.72 -38.62 37.48
C GLU A 170 -8.30 -38.93 38.00
N LEU A 171 -7.37 -37.97 38.00
CA LEU A 171 -6.01 -38.21 38.51
C LEU A 171 -6.01 -38.45 40.04
N PRO A 172 -5.40 -39.56 40.52
CA PRO A 172 -5.42 -39.92 41.94
C PRO A 172 -4.62 -38.94 42.82
N GLU A 173 -3.56 -38.33 42.27
CA GLU A 173 -2.81 -37.25 42.91
C GLU A 173 -2.46 -36.18 41.87
N ARG A 174 -2.90 -34.93 42.12
CA ARG A 174 -2.60 -33.78 41.25
C ARG A 174 -1.46 -32.97 41.85
N ASN A 175 -0.24 -33.23 41.38
CA ASN A 175 0.92 -32.46 41.81
C ASN A 175 0.91 -31.05 41.20
N LEU A 176 1.73 -30.16 41.76
CA LEU A 176 1.83 -28.75 41.33
C LEU A 176 2.11 -28.60 39.82
N ALA A 177 2.83 -29.54 39.21
CA ALA A 177 3.13 -29.49 37.78
C ALA A 177 1.86 -29.67 36.93
N THR A 178 0.95 -30.56 37.31
CA THR A 178 -0.35 -30.74 36.64
C THR A 178 -1.26 -29.50 36.82
N TRP A 179 -1.24 -28.87 38.00
CA TRP A 179 -1.96 -27.60 38.21
C TRP A 179 -1.42 -26.46 37.33
N ASN A 180 -0.09 -26.29 37.27
CA ASN A 180 0.55 -25.29 36.42
C ASN A 180 0.28 -25.54 34.93
N LEU A 181 0.13 -26.80 34.52
CA LEU A 181 -0.25 -27.17 33.17
C LEU A 181 -1.66 -26.68 32.83
N MET A 182 -2.63 -26.87 33.72
CA MET A 182 -4.00 -26.37 33.53
C MET A 182 -4.04 -24.84 33.50
N LEU A 183 -3.35 -24.17 34.42
CA LEU A 183 -3.26 -22.71 34.45
C LEU A 183 -2.63 -22.17 33.15
N ARG A 184 -1.52 -22.75 32.68
CA ARG A 184 -0.90 -22.39 31.40
C ARG A 184 -1.87 -22.59 30.24
N ALA A 185 -2.51 -23.74 30.17
CA ALA A 185 -3.38 -24.10 29.05
C ALA A 185 -4.61 -23.18 28.98
N PHE A 186 -5.24 -22.82 30.11
CA PHE A 186 -6.33 -21.84 30.10
C PHE A 186 -5.87 -20.43 29.77
N CYS A 187 -4.65 -20.05 30.13
CA CYS A 187 -4.05 -18.78 29.67
C CYS A 187 -3.81 -18.78 28.16
N GLU A 188 -3.31 -19.88 27.58
CA GLU A 188 -3.11 -20.01 26.12
C GLU A 188 -4.44 -20.02 25.34
N LEU A 189 -5.51 -20.52 25.95
CA LEU A 189 -6.86 -20.49 25.39
C LEU A 189 -7.63 -19.18 25.66
N SER A 190 -6.99 -18.19 26.30
CA SER A 190 -7.60 -16.89 26.65
C SER A 190 -8.91 -17.00 27.44
N ARG A 191 -8.99 -17.93 28.40
CA ARG A 191 -10.17 -18.14 29.26
C ARG A 191 -9.89 -17.70 30.71
N PRO A 192 -9.96 -16.40 31.04
CA PRO A 192 -9.56 -15.87 32.34
C PRO A 192 -10.40 -16.42 33.51
N ASP A 193 -11.70 -16.63 33.30
CA ASP A 193 -12.61 -17.18 34.33
C ASP A 193 -12.19 -18.58 34.78
N GLU A 194 -11.75 -19.43 33.85
CA GLU A 194 -11.29 -20.78 34.17
C GLU A 194 -9.95 -20.76 34.90
N VAL A 195 -9.06 -19.80 34.60
CA VAL A 195 -7.80 -19.61 35.35
C VAL A 195 -8.11 -19.31 36.83
N LEU A 196 -9.04 -18.39 37.09
CA LEU A 196 -9.47 -18.05 38.46
C LEU A 196 -10.20 -19.21 39.13
N ARG A 197 -11.04 -19.95 38.40
CA ARG A 197 -11.70 -21.16 38.90
C ARG A 197 -10.68 -22.23 39.31
N MET A 198 -9.67 -22.47 38.48
CA MET A 198 -8.59 -23.40 38.77
C MET A 198 -7.76 -22.96 39.98
N TYR A 199 -7.48 -21.66 40.13
CA TYR A 199 -6.83 -21.13 41.32
C TYR A 199 -7.64 -21.37 42.60
N ASN A 200 -8.95 -21.08 42.56
CA ASN A 200 -9.83 -21.32 43.70
C ASN A 200 -9.91 -22.82 44.06
N LYS A 201 -9.94 -23.70 43.05
CA LYS A 201 -9.91 -25.17 43.26
C LYS A 201 -8.57 -25.62 43.84
N MET A 202 -7.45 -25.12 43.33
CA MET A 202 -6.10 -25.38 43.85
C MET A 202 -5.98 -24.99 45.34
N LYS A 203 -6.55 -23.84 45.71
CA LYS A 203 -6.61 -23.36 47.10
C LYS A 203 -7.52 -24.22 47.98
N ALA A 204 -8.68 -24.64 47.48
CA ALA A 204 -9.59 -25.52 48.21
C ALA A 204 -9.00 -26.91 48.48
N GLU A 205 -8.17 -27.42 47.57
CA GLU A 205 -7.43 -28.68 47.71
C GLU A 205 -6.12 -28.52 48.49
N GLY A 206 -5.80 -27.32 49.00
CA GLY A 206 -4.64 -27.08 49.86
C GLY A 206 -3.29 -27.13 49.14
N VAL A 207 -3.26 -26.97 47.81
CA VAL A 207 -2.02 -26.97 47.04
C VAL A 207 -1.44 -25.56 47.00
N GLU A 208 -0.23 -25.38 47.53
CA GLU A 208 0.43 -24.07 47.55
C GLU A 208 0.93 -23.64 46.17
N PRO A 209 0.54 -22.44 45.66
CA PRO A 209 1.07 -21.91 44.42
C PRO A 209 2.54 -21.51 44.53
N ASN A 210 3.31 -21.74 43.47
CA ASN A 210 4.68 -21.23 43.36
C ASN A 210 4.76 -20.00 42.44
N GLY A 211 5.94 -19.40 42.28
CA GLY A 211 6.12 -18.24 41.41
C GLY A 211 5.63 -18.46 39.97
N LEU A 212 5.77 -19.67 39.41
CA LEU A 212 5.27 -19.98 38.07
C LEU A 212 3.73 -20.00 38.03
N SER A 213 3.08 -20.56 39.07
CA SER A 213 1.62 -20.49 39.23
C SER A 213 1.14 -19.04 39.22
N PHE A 214 1.81 -18.16 40.00
CA PHE A 214 1.47 -16.73 40.06
C PHE A 214 1.65 -16.02 38.73
N CYS A 215 2.70 -16.33 37.97
CA CYS A 215 2.88 -15.77 36.62
C CYS A 215 1.70 -16.11 35.70
N TYR A 216 1.23 -17.37 35.70
CA TYR A 216 0.06 -17.74 34.89
C TYR A 216 -1.22 -17.07 35.37
N MET A 217 -1.46 -17.01 36.69
CA MET A 217 -2.67 -16.39 37.22
C MET A 217 -2.72 -14.87 36.97
N VAL A 218 -1.60 -14.18 37.17
CA VAL A 218 -1.47 -12.74 36.88
C VAL A 218 -1.64 -12.49 35.37
N ARG A 219 -1.05 -13.33 34.51
CA ARG A 219 -1.26 -13.28 33.06
C ARG A 219 -2.72 -13.53 32.68
N GLY A 220 -3.39 -14.46 33.34
CA GLY A 220 -4.83 -14.70 33.14
C GLY A 220 -5.65 -13.45 33.45
N CYS A 221 -5.36 -12.77 34.56
CA CYS A 221 -6.00 -11.51 34.91
C CYS A 221 -5.68 -10.40 33.90
N SER A 222 -4.45 -10.37 33.35
CA SER A 222 -4.04 -9.43 32.30
C SER A 222 -4.84 -9.63 31.01
N ILE A 223 -5.00 -10.89 30.56
CA ILE A 223 -5.80 -11.24 29.37
C ILE A 223 -7.27 -10.85 29.55
N GLY A 224 -7.83 -11.07 30.75
CA GLY A 224 -9.21 -10.69 31.06
C GLY A 224 -9.41 -9.22 31.44
N MET A 225 -8.33 -8.43 31.53
CA MET A 225 -8.34 -7.06 32.08
C MET A 225 -9.06 -6.96 33.45
N LEU A 226 -8.90 -8.00 34.28
CA LEU A 226 -9.59 -8.16 35.57
C LEU A 226 -8.84 -7.41 36.68
N LEU A 227 -9.03 -6.09 36.75
CA LEU A 227 -8.27 -5.22 37.63
C LEU A 227 -8.46 -5.55 39.12
N ASP A 228 -9.70 -5.81 39.54
CA ASP A 228 -10.03 -6.03 40.96
C ASP A 228 -9.56 -7.40 41.46
N GLU A 229 -9.77 -8.45 40.66
CA GLU A 229 -9.29 -9.80 40.95
C GLU A 229 -7.76 -9.86 40.93
N GLY A 230 -7.12 -9.19 39.97
CA GLY A 230 -5.67 -9.13 39.92
C GLY A 230 -5.06 -8.30 41.04
N LYS A 231 -5.73 -7.27 41.56
CA LYS A 231 -5.32 -6.56 42.80
C LYS A 231 -5.39 -7.46 44.04
N GLN A 232 -6.42 -8.31 44.13
CA GLN A 232 -6.51 -9.30 45.21
C GLN A 232 -5.38 -10.32 45.10
N LEU A 233 -5.09 -10.81 43.88
CA LEU A 233 -4.00 -11.73 43.61
C LEU A 233 -2.64 -11.09 43.94
N HIS A 234 -2.38 -9.86 43.50
CA HIS A 234 -1.17 -9.11 43.82
C HIS A 234 -0.98 -8.97 45.34
N SER A 235 -2.05 -8.64 46.08
CA SER A 235 -2.00 -8.57 47.54
C SER A 235 -1.61 -9.93 48.17
N HIS A 236 -2.05 -11.04 47.59
CA HIS A 236 -1.67 -12.37 48.04
C HIS A 236 -0.21 -12.71 47.72
N VAL A 237 0.27 -12.34 46.51
CA VAL A 237 1.67 -12.46 46.10
C VAL A 237 2.60 -11.71 47.07
N ILE A 238 2.24 -10.49 47.45
CA ILE A 238 2.99 -9.69 48.43
C ILE A 238 3.00 -10.39 49.80
N LYS A 239 1.85 -10.85 50.30
CA LYS A 239 1.76 -11.54 51.60
C LYS A 239 2.62 -12.79 51.70
N LEU A 240 2.84 -13.46 50.58
CA LEU A 240 3.70 -14.65 50.48
C LEU A 240 5.16 -14.32 50.18
N GLY A 241 5.52 -13.04 49.97
CA GLY A 241 6.89 -12.60 49.71
C GLY A 241 7.42 -12.92 48.30
N TRP A 242 6.54 -13.25 47.35
CA TRP A 242 6.97 -13.67 46.01
C TRP A 242 7.51 -12.52 45.15
N VAL A 243 7.12 -11.27 45.42
CA VAL A 243 7.59 -10.09 44.66
C VAL A 243 9.10 -9.91 44.83
N ASP A 244 9.62 -10.06 46.06
CA ASP A 244 11.04 -9.83 46.36
C ASP A 244 11.93 -11.00 45.94
N VAL A 245 11.37 -12.21 45.88
CA VAL A 245 12.12 -13.46 45.65
C VAL A 245 12.05 -13.92 44.19
N ASN A 246 11.02 -13.51 43.43
CA ASN A 246 10.80 -13.99 42.07
C ASN A 246 10.56 -12.85 41.08
N ILE A 247 11.60 -12.52 40.33
CA ILE A 247 11.59 -11.47 39.31
C ILE A 247 10.52 -11.67 38.23
N PHE A 248 10.20 -12.92 37.86
CA PHE A 248 9.17 -13.18 36.84
C PHE A 248 7.78 -12.78 37.33
N VAL A 249 7.51 -12.94 38.63
CA VAL A 249 6.23 -12.52 39.23
C VAL A 249 6.14 -11.00 39.29
N ALA A 250 7.23 -10.32 39.65
CA ALA A 250 7.29 -8.86 39.66
C ALA A 250 7.06 -8.27 38.26
N ASN A 251 7.69 -8.84 37.23
CA ASN A 251 7.50 -8.44 35.84
C ASN A 251 6.05 -8.68 35.36
N ALA A 252 5.48 -9.85 35.69
CA ALA A 252 4.09 -10.16 35.33
C ALA A 252 3.09 -9.17 35.93
N LEU A 253 3.37 -8.61 37.12
CA LEU A 253 2.53 -7.60 37.75
C LEU A 253 2.59 -6.25 37.02
N VAL A 254 3.75 -5.85 36.50
CA VAL A 254 3.89 -4.65 35.65
C VAL A 254 3.06 -4.80 34.37
N ASP A 255 3.17 -5.96 33.69
CA ASP A 255 2.39 -6.28 32.49
C ASP A 255 0.88 -6.31 32.77
N PHE A 256 0.48 -6.85 33.92
CA PHE A 256 -0.91 -6.90 34.34
C PHE A 256 -1.51 -5.50 34.55
N TYR A 257 -0.84 -4.64 35.33
CA TYR A 257 -1.35 -3.30 35.59
C TYR A 257 -1.37 -2.42 34.34
N SER A 258 -0.39 -2.63 33.45
CA SER A 258 -0.40 -2.04 32.10
C SER A 258 -1.66 -2.42 31.32
N ALA A 259 -1.90 -3.73 31.17
CA ALA A 259 -3.04 -4.25 30.42
C ALA A 259 -4.39 -3.77 30.98
N CYS A 260 -4.46 -3.51 32.30
CA CYS A 260 -5.68 -3.08 32.97
C CYS A 260 -5.87 -1.56 33.06
N GLY A 261 -5.04 -0.74 32.39
CA GLY A 261 -5.27 0.72 32.41
C GLY A 261 -4.57 1.49 33.54
N SER A 262 -3.88 0.83 34.48
CA SER A 262 -3.43 1.42 35.75
C SER A 262 -1.95 1.79 35.75
N LEU A 263 -1.62 2.93 35.14
CA LEU A 263 -0.24 3.43 35.04
C LEU A 263 0.44 3.63 36.40
N ILE A 264 -0.30 4.13 37.40
CA ILE A 264 0.23 4.41 38.74
C ILE A 264 0.66 3.11 39.43
N ASP A 265 -0.20 2.09 39.37
CA ASP A 265 0.09 0.80 40.00
C ASP A 265 1.17 0.04 39.22
N ALA A 266 1.22 0.17 37.89
CA ALA A 266 2.31 -0.35 37.06
C ALA A 266 3.68 0.27 37.44
N LYS A 267 3.74 1.60 37.63
CA LYS A 267 4.96 2.29 38.08
C LYS A 267 5.39 1.82 39.47
N LYS A 268 4.46 1.73 40.42
CA LYS A 268 4.76 1.24 41.77
C LYS A 268 5.33 -0.18 41.71
N SER A 269 4.69 -1.09 40.97
CA SER A 269 5.19 -2.45 40.79
C SER A 269 6.58 -2.48 40.15
N PHE A 270 6.86 -1.58 39.20
CA PHE A 270 8.18 -1.44 38.59
C PHE A 270 9.26 -0.95 39.58
N ASP A 271 8.93 0.02 40.45
CA ASP A 271 9.87 0.58 41.43
C ASP A 271 10.35 -0.46 42.46
N PHE A 272 9.63 -1.57 42.65
CA PHE A 272 10.03 -2.70 43.49
C PHE A 272 10.95 -3.71 42.79
N ILE A 273 11.13 -3.61 41.47
CA ILE A 273 11.99 -4.53 40.71
C ILE A 273 13.45 -4.09 40.86
N PRO A 274 14.39 -5.01 41.15
CA PRO A 274 15.81 -4.68 41.19
C PRO A 274 16.26 -3.97 39.90
N VAL A 275 17.06 -2.90 40.06
CA VAL A 275 17.52 -2.02 38.98
C VAL A 275 18.22 -2.77 37.83
N ASP A 276 18.67 -4.01 38.09
CA ASP A 276 19.40 -4.81 37.14
C ASP A 276 18.56 -5.50 36.03
N ASP A 277 17.23 -5.51 36.10
CA ASP A 277 16.37 -6.27 35.17
C ASP A 277 16.04 -5.55 33.85
N VAL A 278 16.54 -6.07 32.72
CA VAL A 278 16.34 -5.49 31.38
C VAL A 278 14.88 -5.63 30.88
N ILE A 279 14.15 -6.67 31.31
CA ILE A 279 12.80 -6.95 30.81
C ILE A 279 11.79 -5.92 31.34
N SER A 280 11.92 -5.55 32.61
CA SER A 280 11.06 -4.56 33.27
C SER A 280 11.25 -3.15 32.71
N TRP A 281 12.50 -2.73 32.46
CA TRP A 281 12.79 -1.40 31.90
C TRP A 281 12.20 -1.24 30.48
N ASN A 282 12.24 -2.30 29.67
CA ASN A 282 11.62 -2.27 28.34
C ASN A 282 10.09 -2.21 28.42
N SER A 283 9.51 -2.96 29.36
CA SER A 283 8.06 -2.99 29.56
C SER A 283 7.56 -1.62 30.03
N ILE A 284 8.21 -0.98 31.01
CA ILE A 284 7.77 0.33 31.52
C ILE A 284 7.97 1.46 30.50
N VAL A 285 9.04 1.45 29.70
CA VAL A 285 9.24 2.46 28.64
C VAL A 285 8.16 2.34 27.57
N SER A 286 7.83 1.12 27.14
CA SER A 286 6.72 0.90 26.21
C SER A 286 5.38 1.33 26.80
N ILE A 287 5.12 1.04 28.08
CA ILE A 287 3.89 1.47 28.76
C ILE A 287 3.75 2.99 28.73
N TYR A 288 4.77 3.74 29.13
CA TYR A 288 4.67 5.20 29.14
C TYR A 288 4.56 5.80 27.73
N ALA A 289 5.13 5.15 26.73
CA ALA A 289 4.96 5.54 25.33
C ALA A 289 3.53 5.27 24.81
N ASP A 290 2.90 4.16 25.22
CA ASP A 290 1.52 3.78 24.85
C ASP A 290 0.46 4.75 25.42
N TYR A 291 0.72 5.38 26.59
CA TYR A 291 -0.18 6.36 27.24
C TYR A 291 0.07 7.82 26.80
N ASP A 292 0.82 8.05 25.74
CA ASP A 292 1.18 9.39 25.24
C ASP A 292 1.95 10.27 26.24
N LEU A 293 2.62 9.66 27.24
CA LEU A 293 3.49 10.34 28.22
C LEU A 293 4.96 10.25 27.81
N ILE A 294 5.29 10.78 26.64
CA ILE A 294 6.61 10.57 26.01
C ILE A 294 7.75 11.20 26.82
N PHE A 295 7.53 12.33 27.50
CA PHE A 295 8.58 12.94 28.32
C PHE A 295 9.00 12.01 29.47
N ASP A 296 8.03 11.37 30.11
CA ASP A 296 8.30 10.38 31.16
C ASP A 296 8.91 9.09 30.59
N ALA A 297 8.44 8.66 29.40
CA ALA A 297 9.03 7.52 28.68
C ALA A 297 10.51 7.77 28.31
N LEU A 298 10.83 8.99 27.88
CA LEU A 298 12.18 9.42 27.55
C LEU A 298 13.06 9.51 28.80
N GLU A 299 12.54 10.05 29.90
CA GLU A 299 13.26 10.07 31.18
C GLU A 299 13.59 8.64 31.65
N LEU A 300 12.63 7.72 31.56
CA LEU A 300 12.84 6.30 31.85
C LEU A 300 13.85 5.66 30.88
N PHE A 301 13.80 6.01 29.60
CA PHE A 301 14.77 5.56 28.60
C PHE A 301 16.19 6.08 28.88
N PHE A 302 16.34 7.34 29.28
CA PHE A 302 17.62 7.91 29.70
C PHE A 302 18.16 7.22 30.96
N ARG A 303 17.31 6.95 31.96
CA ARG A 303 17.69 6.21 33.16
C ARG A 303 18.10 4.77 32.84
N MET A 304 17.38 4.11 31.95
CA MET A 304 17.73 2.77 31.43
C MET A 304 19.14 2.75 30.81
N GLN A 305 19.48 3.77 30.03
CA GLN A 305 20.80 3.93 29.42
C GLN A 305 21.91 4.20 30.46
N LEU A 306 21.65 5.05 31.46
CA LEU A 306 22.57 5.32 32.57
C LEU A 306 22.90 4.03 33.35
N CYS A 307 21.91 3.16 33.52
CA CYS A 307 22.07 1.82 34.12
C CYS A 307 22.72 0.79 33.17
N ARG A 308 23.22 1.21 32.00
CA ARG A 308 23.86 0.37 30.97
C ARG A 308 22.98 -0.79 30.48
N LYS A 309 21.66 -0.62 30.48
CA LYS A 309 20.70 -1.62 29.98
C LYS A 309 20.39 -1.36 28.51
N ARG A 310 20.22 -2.43 27.72
CA ARG A 310 19.97 -2.33 26.26
C ARG A 310 18.48 -2.17 25.98
N PRO A 311 18.06 -1.11 25.26
CA PRO A 311 16.68 -0.97 24.80
C PRO A 311 16.28 -2.10 23.85
N SER A 312 15.00 -2.46 23.90
CA SER A 312 14.39 -3.45 23.02
C SER A 312 13.92 -2.85 21.71
N ILE A 313 13.72 -3.72 20.71
CA ILE A 313 13.04 -3.41 19.44
C ILE A 313 11.70 -2.71 19.69
N ARG A 314 10.91 -3.19 20.66
CA ARG A 314 9.59 -2.63 21.01
C ARG A 314 9.69 -1.17 21.47
N SER A 315 10.69 -0.85 22.29
CA SER A 315 10.90 0.52 22.77
C SER A 315 11.20 1.49 21.61
N PHE A 316 11.99 1.05 20.62
CA PHE A 316 12.27 1.86 19.43
C PHE A 316 11.05 2.04 18.53
N VAL A 317 10.27 0.98 18.31
CA VAL A 317 9.03 1.05 17.52
C VAL A 317 8.06 2.08 18.10
N GLU A 318 7.87 2.12 19.42
CA GLU A 318 6.95 3.09 20.01
C GLU A 318 7.43 4.54 19.93
N PHE A 319 8.74 4.79 20.12
CA PHE A 319 9.28 6.14 19.90
C PHE A 319 9.16 6.59 18.44
N LEU A 320 9.31 5.68 17.48
CA LEU A 320 9.13 5.96 16.06
C LEU A 320 7.65 6.21 15.70
N ASN A 321 6.73 5.40 16.25
CA ASN A 321 5.29 5.61 16.11
C ASN A 321 4.86 6.96 16.71
N PHE A 322 5.44 7.37 17.83
CA PHE A 322 5.21 8.71 18.38
C PHE A 322 5.71 9.82 17.44
N ALA A 323 6.93 9.68 16.92
CA ALA A 323 7.47 10.64 15.95
C ALA A 323 6.56 10.73 14.71
N SER A 324 6.07 9.59 14.22
CA SER A 324 5.11 9.47 13.13
C SER A 324 3.80 10.22 13.43
N ARG A 325 3.18 9.97 14.58
CA ARG A 325 1.91 10.62 15.00
C ARG A 325 2.02 12.13 15.21
N THR A 326 3.17 12.60 15.68
CA THR A 326 3.40 14.02 15.96
C THR A 326 4.03 14.79 14.80
N GLY A 327 4.43 14.10 13.73
CA GLY A 327 5.19 14.70 12.62
C GLY A 327 6.59 15.19 13.02
N ASN A 328 7.14 14.74 14.17
CA ASN A 328 8.43 15.21 14.68
C ASN A 328 9.60 14.44 14.06
N VAL A 329 9.96 14.84 12.84
CA VAL A 329 11.06 14.21 12.09
C VAL A 329 12.42 14.30 12.77
N TYR A 330 12.67 15.36 13.55
CA TYR A 330 13.96 15.53 14.24
C TYR A 330 14.13 14.48 15.35
N PHE A 331 13.07 14.27 16.13
CA PHE A 331 13.04 13.21 17.14
C PHE A 331 13.17 11.83 16.48
N GLY A 332 12.42 11.58 15.40
CA GLY A 332 12.53 10.33 14.62
C GLY A 332 13.94 10.06 14.11
N LYS A 333 14.64 11.07 13.59
CA LYS A 333 16.04 10.98 13.14
C LYS A 333 17.01 10.66 14.28
N GLN A 334 16.80 11.20 15.49
CA GLN A 334 17.61 10.85 16.65
C GLN A 334 17.45 9.37 17.02
N ILE A 335 16.20 8.90 17.07
CA ILE A 335 15.89 7.50 17.38
C ILE A 335 16.45 6.57 16.31
N HIS A 336 16.32 6.91 15.02
CA HIS A 336 16.93 6.17 13.92
C HIS A 336 18.46 6.09 14.08
N GLY A 337 19.12 7.19 14.42
CA GLY A 337 20.56 7.18 14.70
C GLY A 337 20.96 6.25 15.86
N TYR A 338 20.11 6.10 16.88
CA TYR A 338 20.32 5.12 17.96
C TYR A 338 20.11 3.68 17.48
N VAL A 339 19.06 3.43 16.69
CA VAL A 339 18.76 2.13 16.09
C VAL A 339 19.94 1.63 15.25
N THR A 340 20.51 2.48 14.38
CA THR A 340 21.69 2.16 13.56
C THR A 340 22.93 1.90 14.42
N LYS A 341 23.20 2.74 15.44
CA LYS A 341 24.35 2.53 16.35
C LYS A 341 24.30 1.19 17.09
N LEU A 342 23.10 0.67 17.35
CA LEU A 342 22.90 -0.60 18.04
C LEU A 342 22.74 -1.78 17.08
N GLY A 343 22.70 -1.54 15.77
CA GLY A 343 22.57 -2.56 14.72
C GLY A 343 21.17 -3.17 14.60
N PHE A 344 20.13 -2.44 15.00
CA PHE A 344 18.74 -2.89 14.88
C PHE A 344 18.07 -2.51 13.55
N ASP A 345 18.74 -1.70 12.72
CA ASP A 345 18.27 -1.20 11.42
C ASP A 345 18.16 -2.28 10.34
N HIS A 346 19.05 -3.28 10.34
CA HIS A 346 19.05 -4.35 9.32
C HIS A 346 18.51 -5.70 9.82
N GLY A 347 18.36 -5.88 11.14
CA GLY A 347 18.03 -7.17 11.75
C GLY A 347 16.58 -7.34 12.19
N SER A 348 15.74 -6.29 12.14
CA SER A 348 14.37 -6.32 12.68
C SER A 348 13.37 -5.66 11.75
N VAL A 349 12.52 -6.48 11.13
CA VAL A 349 11.40 -6.06 10.26
C VAL A 349 10.49 -5.03 10.94
N HIS A 350 10.19 -5.21 12.24
CA HIS A 350 9.32 -4.29 12.98
C HIS A 350 9.89 -2.86 13.08
N VAL A 351 11.22 -2.74 13.20
CA VAL A 351 11.88 -1.42 13.30
C VAL A 351 11.96 -0.77 11.92
N GLN A 352 12.20 -1.57 10.88
CA GLN A 352 12.21 -1.09 9.50
C GLN A 352 10.82 -0.56 9.09
N SER A 353 9.77 -1.35 9.31
CA SER A 353 8.38 -0.94 9.08
C SER A 353 8.02 0.36 9.84
N ALA A 354 8.41 0.47 11.12
CA ALA A 354 8.19 1.67 11.91
C ALA A 354 9.00 2.89 11.42
N LEU A 355 10.24 2.69 10.95
CA LEU A 355 11.06 3.76 10.36
C LEU A 355 10.47 4.24 9.03
N THR A 356 10.05 3.31 8.16
CA THR A 356 9.37 3.61 6.90
C THR A 356 8.11 4.43 7.15
N ASP A 357 7.25 4.00 8.08
CA ASP A 357 6.04 4.73 8.46
C ASP A 357 6.36 6.11 9.04
N MET A 358 7.35 6.21 9.94
CA MET A 358 7.75 7.47 10.57
C MET A 358 8.21 8.49 9.55
N TYR A 359 9.15 8.14 8.66
CA TYR A 359 9.59 9.05 7.61
C TYR A 359 8.47 9.38 6.64
N GLY A 360 7.61 8.40 6.34
CA GLY A 360 6.45 8.52 5.49
C GLY A 360 5.46 9.58 5.96
N LYS A 361 4.95 9.42 7.18
CA LYS A 361 3.99 10.34 7.79
C LYS A 361 4.60 11.70 8.16
N CYS A 362 5.92 11.79 8.30
CA CYS A 362 6.63 13.06 8.43
C CYS A 362 6.87 13.77 7.09
N ASN A 363 6.28 13.31 5.98
CA ASN A 363 6.45 13.85 4.63
C ASN A 363 7.90 13.88 4.12
N VAL A 364 8.73 12.92 4.55
CA VAL A 364 10.09 12.72 4.03
C VAL A 364 10.16 11.39 3.27
N ILE A 365 9.44 11.32 2.15
CA ILE A 365 9.23 10.09 1.38
C ILE A 365 10.53 9.48 0.87
N GLU A 366 11.49 10.28 0.41
CA GLU A 366 12.80 9.77 -0.03
C GLU A 366 13.50 8.95 1.05
N SER A 367 13.44 9.38 2.31
CA SER A 367 14.01 8.64 3.44
C SER A 367 13.20 7.39 3.77
N SER A 368 11.88 7.43 3.61
CA SER A 368 10.99 6.27 3.78
C SER A 368 11.31 5.16 2.76
N VAL A 369 11.46 5.54 1.49
CA VAL A 369 11.85 4.64 0.39
C VAL A 369 13.27 4.11 0.58
N ALA A 370 14.24 4.96 0.95
CA ALA A 370 15.61 4.51 1.20
C ALA A 370 15.71 3.47 2.33
N VAL A 371 14.93 3.65 3.42
CA VAL A 371 14.85 2.64 4.49
C VAL A 371 14.24 1.34 3.96
N PHE A 372 13.17 1.42 3.17
CA PHE A 372 12.52 0.26 2.57
C PHE A 372 13.45 -0.51 1.61
N GLU A 373 14.22 0.18 0.77
CA GLU A 373 15.16 -0.42 -0.19
C GLU A 373 16.39 -1.03 0.49
N SER A 374 16.75 -0.57 1.69
CA SER A 374 17.87 -1.10 2.46
C SER A 374 17.63 -2.52 3.02
N VAL A 375 16.41 -3.06 2.88
CA VAL A 375 16.01 -4.35 3.44
C VAL A 375 16.28 -5.50 2.44
N PRO A 376 17.08 -6.52 2.79
CA PRO A 376 17.43 -7.63 1.89
C PRO A 376 16.27 -8.61 1.60
N GLY A 377 15.17 -8.53 2.34
CA GLY A 377 13.95 -9.31 2.10
C GLY A 377 12.71 -8.46 2.40
N ARG A 378 11.88 -8.23 1.39
CA ARG A 378 10.69 -7.37 1.50
C ARG A 378 9.57 -8.14 2.22
N SER A 379 9.25 -7.72 3.44
CA SER A 379 8.15 -8.31 4.20
C SER A 379 6.83 -7.61 3.89
N LEU A 380 5.73 -8.30 4.18
CA LEU A 380 4.37 -7.75 4.07
C LEU A 380 4.22 -6.45 4.90
N GLU A 381 4.75 -6.43 6.12
CA GLU A 381 4.65 -5.29 7.02
C GLU A 381 5.37 -4.05 6.47
N CYS A 382 6.57 -4.22 5.90
CA CYS A 382 7.32 -3.11 5.30
C CYS A 382 6.62 -2.57 4.05
N CYS A 383 6.09 -3.46 3.19
CA CYS A 383 5.32 -3.05 2.01
C CYS A 383 4.06 -2.27 2.41
N ASN A 384 3.29 -2.79 3.38
CA ASN A 384 2.11 -2.11 3.90
C ASN A 384 2.46 -0.73 4.48
N SER A 385 3.51 -0.63 5.29
CA SER A 385 3.97 0.65 5.85
C SER A 385 4.33 1.67 4.77
N LEU A 386 5.03 1.25 3.70
CA LEU A 386 5.36 2.14 2.59
C LEU A 386 4.11 2.54 1.80
N MET A 387 3.19 1.61 1.53
CA MET A 387 1.92 1.92 0.86
C MET A 387 1.10 2.97 1.64
N THR A 388 0.93 2.80 2.95
CA THR A 388 0.24 3.80 3.78
C THR A 388 0.97 5.14 3.81
N SER A 389 2.29 5.14 3.80
CA SER A 389 3.13 6.34 3.76
C SER A 389 3.00 7.10 2.44
N LEU A 390 3.03 6.39 1.31
CA LEU A 390 2.84 6.96 -0.02
C LEU A 390 1.45 7.57 -0.16
N LEU A 391 0.42 6.85 0.30
CA LEU A 391 -0.95 7.36 0.31
C LEU A 391 -1.11 8.62 1.18
N HIS A 392 -0.49 8.65 2.36
CA HIS A 392 -0.55 9.81 3.27
C HIS A 392 0.12 11.06 2.67
N SER A 393 1.23 10.88 1.96
CA SER A 393 1.98 11.97 1.32
C SER A 393 1.37 12.44 -0.01
N GLY A 394 0.28 11.83 -0.47
CA GLY A 394 -0.40 12.18 -1.73
C GLY A 394 0.18 11.51 -2.98
N ASN A 395 1.15 10.62 -2.84
CA ASN A 395 1.72 9.82 -3.94
C ASN A 395 0.83 8.59 -4.19
N ILE A 396 -0.36 8.83 -4.76
CA ILE A 396 -1.42 7.83 -4.87
C ILE A 396 -1.05 6.72 -5.87
N GLU A 397 -0.46 7.07 -7.01
CA GLU A 397 -0.11 6.11 -8.06
C GLU A 397 0.98 5.15 -7.59
N ASP A 398 2.03 5.64 -6.92
CA ASP A 398 3.09 4.82 -6.33
C ASP A 398 2.54 3.80 -5.30
N ALA A 399 1.50 4.17 -4.55
CA ALA A 399 0.85 3.25 -3.62
C ALA A 399 0.11 2.10 -4.35
N VAL A 400 -0.45 2.36 -5.54
CA VAL A 400 -1.08 1.35 -6.40
C VAL A 400 -0.02 0.50 -7.10
N GLU A 401 1.07 1.10 -7.57
CA GLU A 401 2.20 0.38 -8.16
C GLU A 401 2.85 -0.57 -7.15
N MET A 402 3.00 -0.15 -5.89
CA MET A 402 3.50 -1.01 -4.82
C MET A 402 2.60 -2.25 -4.63
N PHE A 403 1.29 -2.13 -4.78
CA PHE A 403 0.40 -3.29 -4.78
C PHE A 403 0.68 -4.24 -5.95
N GLY A 404 0.88 -3.70 -7.16
CA GLY A 404 1.29 -4.49 -8.33
C GLY A 404 2.60 -5.23 -8.08
N PHE A 405 3.59 -4.52 -7.55
CA PHE A 405 4.88 -5.08 -7.14
C PHE A 405 4.74 -6.22 -6.12
N MET A 406 3.89 -6.06 -5.09
CA MET A 406 3.62 -7.13 -4.11
C MET A 406 3.00 -8.37 -4.77
N VAL A 407 2.10 -8.18 -5.73
CA VAL A 407 1.46 -9.28 -6.47
C VAL A 407 2.48 -10.00 -7.36
N ASP A 408 3.33 -9.27 -8.08
CA ASP A 408 4.33 -9.83 -9.00
C ASP A 408 5.41 -10.63 -8.28
N GLU A 409 5.87 -10.15 -7.12
CA GLU A 409 6.85 -10.85 -6.28
C GLU A 409 6.25 -11.97 -5.42
N GLY A 410 4.92 -12.14 -5.46
CA GLY A 410 4.23 -13.16 -4.67
C GLY A 410 4.27 -12.89 -3.16
N ILE A 411 4.37 -11.64 -2.75
CA ILE A 411 4.25 -11.21 -1.35
C ILE A 411 2.78 -11.40 -0.93
N GLY A 412 2.55 -12.00 0.25
CA GLY A 412 1.20 -12.24 0.76
C GLY A 412 0.39 -10.94 0.88
N LEU A 413 -0.94 -11.04 0.81
CA LEU A 413 -1.84 -9.90 0.97
C LEU A 413 -2.61 -10.03 2.28
N ASP A 414 -2.82 -8.91 2.97
CA ASP A 414 -3.70 -8.84 4.14
C ASP A 414 -4.79 -7.76 3.98
N GLU A 415 -5.56 -7.56 5.05
CA GLU A 415 -6.54 -6.48 5.15
C GLU A 415 -5.93 -5.11 4.85
N VAL A 416 -4.77 -4.81 5.42
CA VAL A 416 -4.15 -3.48 5.34
C VAL A 416 -3.73 -3.20 3.91
N THR A 417 -3.15 -4.20 3.23
CA THR A 417 -2.82 -4.11 1.81
C THR A 417 -4.06 -3.76 0.99
N LEU A 418 -5.11 -4.58 1.09
CA LEU A 418 -6.31 -4.41 0.26
C LEU A 418 -7.07 -3.11 0.57
N SER A 419 -7.24 -2.77 1.84
CA SER A 419 -7.94 -1.55 2.26
C SER A 419 -7.18 -0.28 1.87
N THR A 420 -5.83 -0.30 1.90
CA THR A 420 -4.98 0.81 1.46
C THR A 420 -5.00 0.96 -0.05
N THR A 421 -4.88 -0.12 -0.83
CA THR A 421 -4.99 -0.05 -2.30
C THR A 421 -6.36 0.45 -2.74
N LEU A 422 -7.43 -0.05 -2.13
CA LEU A 422 -8.79 0.44 -2.40
C LEU A 422 -8.93 1.91 -2.08
N LYS A 423 -8.33 2.37 -0.97
CA LYS A 423 -8.33 3.79 -0.61
C LYS A 423 -7.55 4.61 -1.63
N ALA A 424 -6.37 4.17 -2.05
CA ALA A 424 -5.58 4.81 -3.09
C ALA A 424 -6.37 4.95 -4.39
N LEU A 425 -6.96 3.85 -4.89
CA LEU A 425 -7.81 3.87 -6.07
C LEU A 425 -9.03 4.79 -5.93
N SER A 426 -9.63 4.89 -4.73
CA SER A 426 -10.77 5.77 -4.47
C SER A 426 -10.42 7.27 -4.54
N VAL A 427 -9.14 7.63 -4.43
CA VAL A 427 -8.66 9.01 -4.46
C VAL A 427 -7.92 9.31 -5.77
N SER A 428 -7.44 8.29 -6.49
CA SER A 428 -6.76 8.45 -7.79
C SER A 428 -7.66 9.12 -8.83
N ALA A 429 -7.05 9.92 -9.71
CA ALA A 429 -7.73 10.52 -10.86
C ALA A 429 -8.15 9.48 -11.92
N SER A 430 -7.61 8.25 -11.86
CA SER A 430 -7.90 7.13 -12.76
C SER A 430 -8.94 6.15 -12.20
N ALA A 431 -9.69 6.54 -11.16
CA ALA A 431 -10.60 5.70 -10.40
C ALA A 431 -11.70 5.04 -11.24
N ASN A 432 -11.39 3.88 -11.83
CA ASN A 432 -12.35 3.08 -12.58
C ASN A 432 -13.04 2.04 -11.70
N VAL A 433 -14.35 1.89 -11.88
CA VAL A 433 -15.18 0.81 -11.32
C VAL A 433 -14.62 -0.56 -11.66
N GLY A 434 -13.99 -0.71 -12.84
CA GLY A 434 -13.29 -1.92 -13.25
C GLY A 434 -12.22 -2.35 -12.25
N SER A 435 -11.32 -1.44 -11.88
CA SER A 435 -10.25 -1.69 -10.90
C SER A 435 -10.81 -2.02 -9.52
N CYS A 436 -11.85 -1.30 -9.08
CA CYS A 436 -12.54 -1.58 -7.82
C CYS A 436 -13.17 -2.98 -7.81
N ARG A 437 -13.78 -3.42 -8.91
CA ARG A 437 -14.33 -4.79 -9.06
C ARG A 437 -13.24 -5.85 -9.05
N LEU A 438 -12.08 -5.60 -9.67
CA LEU A 438 -10.95 -6.53 -9.64
C LEU A 438 -10.43 -6.73 -8.22
N LEU A 439 -10.24 -5.64 -7.46
CA LEU A 439 -9.84 -5.73 -6.05
C LEU A 439 -10.92 -6.35 -5.16
N HIS A 440 -12.20 -6.09 -5.42
CA HIS A 440 -13.29 -6.78 -4.71
C HIS A 440 -13.25 -8.29 -4.97
N CYS A 441 -13.04 -8.73 -6.21
CA CYS A 441 -12.82 -10.13 -6.54
C CYS A 441 -11.57 -10.71 -5.86
N CYS A 442 -10.48 -9.93 -5.79
CA CYS A 442 -9.26 -10.30 -5.07
C CYS A 442 -9.55 -10.50 -3.57
N ALA A 443 -10.24 -9.56 -2.92
CA ALA A 443 -10.63 -9.67 -1.51
C ALA A 443 -11.47 -10.93 -1.23
N ILE A 444 -12.42 -11.26 -2.12
CA ILE A 444 -13.22 -12.50 -2.00
C ILE A 444 -12.33 -13.74 -2.12
N LYS A 445 -11.48 -13.80 -3.16
CA LYS A 445 -10.58 -14.95 -3.39
C LYS A 445 -9.57 -15.14 -2.25
N SER A 446 -9.14 -14.05 -1.62
CA SER A 446 -8.21 -14.04 -0.50
C SER A 446 -8.89 -14.25 0.86
N GLY A 447 -10.23 -14.39 0.91
CA GLY A 447 -10.98 -14.64 2.15
C GLY A 447 -11.24 -13.42 3.02
N PHE A 448 -11.08 -12.20 2.50
CA PHE A 448 -11.29 -10.93 3.21
C PHE A 448 -12.67 -10.29 2.93
N GLU A 449 -13.62 -11.03 2.36
CA GLU A 449 -14.95 -10.49 2.00
C GLU A 449 -15.76 -9.95 3.19
N SER A 450 -15.55 -10.52 4.39
CA SER A 450 -16.23 -10.11 5.61
C SER A 450 -15.38 -9.22 6.51
N ASN A 451 -14.16 -8.86 6.07
CA ASN A 451 -13.31 -7.96 6.84
C ASN A 451 -13.89 -6.53 6.81
N ILE A 452 -13.99 -5.91 7.99
CA ILE A 452 -14.64 -4.61 8.15
C ILE A 452 -13.88 -3.50 7.41
N ALA A 453 -12.55 -3.40 7.55
CA ALA A 453 -11.80 -2.33 6.92
C ALA A 453 -11.81 -2.45 5.38
N VAL A 454 -11.65 -3.67 4.85
CA VAL A 454 -11.76 -3.92 3.41
C VAL A 454 -13.16 -3.56 2.91
N SER A 455 -14.21 -3.95 3.64
CA SER A 455 -15.59 -3.62 3.29
C SER A 455 -15.87 -2.12 3.32
N CYS A 456 -15.36 -1.40 4.33
CA CYS A 456 -15.47 0.06 4.42
C CYS A 456 -14.73 0.78 3.28
N SER A 457 -13.52 0.34 2.93
CA SER A 457 -12.78 0.87 1.79
C SER A 457 -13.48 0.56 0.45
N LEU A 458 -14.08 -0.63 0.29
CA LEU A 458 -14.91 -0.97 -0.88
C LEU A 458 -16.15 -0.07 -0.98
N MET A 459 -16.82 0.18 0.14
CA MET A 459 -17.98 1.07 0.20
C MET A 459 -17.61 2.50 -0.21
N ASP A 460 -16.50 3.05 0.31
CA ASP A 460 -15.99 4.38 -0.07
C ASP A 460 -15.62 4.40 -1.56
N ALA A 461 -14.86 3.41 -2.05
CA ALA A 461 -14.45 3.32 -3.44
C ALA A 461 -15.65 3.27 -4.41
N TYR A 462 -16.61 2.36 -4.19
CA TYR A 462 -17.81 2.31 -5.04
C TYR A 462 -18.66 3.58 -4.97
N SER A 463 -18.79 4.18 -3.77
CA SER A 463 -19.55 5.41 -3.61
C SER A 463 -18.92 6.60 -4.36
N ARG A 464 -17.59 6.66 -4.41
CA ARG A 464 -16.86 7.71 -5.15
C ARG A 464 -16.91 7.52 -6.65
N CYS A 465 -16.95 6.27 -7.13
CA CYS A 465 -17.21 5.97 -8.53
C CYS A 465 -18.70 6.12 -8.93
N GLY A 466 -19.56 6.66 -8.07
CA GLY A 466 -20.99 6.87 -8.35
C GLY A 466 -21.87 5.63 -8.31
N HIS A 467 -21.35 4.47 -7.89
CA HIS A 467 -22.11 3.20 -7.80
C HIS A 467 -22.56 2.91 -6.37
N ILE A 468 -23.45 3.73 -5.84
CA ILE A 468 -23.95 3.63 -4.47
C ILE A 468 -24.69 2.32 -4.19
N GLU A 469 -25.34 1.71 -5.19
CA GLU A 469 -26.02 0.42 -5.05
C GLU A 469 -25.04 -0.70 -4.73
N LEU A 470 -23.86 -0.69 -5.35
CA LEU A 470 -22.80 -1.68 -5.06
C LEU A 470 -22.24 -1.47 -3.66
N SER A 471 -22.05 -0.22 -3.24
CA SER A 471 -21.66 0.12 -1.87
C SER A 471 -22.67 -0.41 -0.85
N HIS A 472 -23.97 -0.20 -1.08
CA HIS A 472 -25.03 -0.72 -0.23
C HIS A 472 -25.12 -2.26 -0.23
N GLN A 473 -24.84 -2.92 -1.35
CA GLN A 473 -24.76 -4.38 -1.41
C GLN A 473 -23.60 -4.93 -0.57
N VAL A 474 -22.44 -4.27 -0.57
CA VAL A 474 -21.31 -4.61 0.30
C VAL A 474 -21.73 -4.48 1.76
N PHE A 475 -22.36 -3.36 2.13
CA PHE A 475 -22.87 -3.14 3.49
C PHE A 475 -23.81 -4.27 3.97
N LYS A 476 -24.76 -4.69 3.13
CA LYS A 476 -25.72 -5.76 3.45
C LYS A 476 -25.07 -7.12 3.73
N LYS A 477 -23.89 -7.38 3.16
CA LYS A 477 -23.17 -8.65 3.36
C LYS A 477 -22.41 -8.69 4.69
N ILE A 478 -22.24 -7.56 5.38
CA ILE A 478 -21.54 -7.50 6.66
C ILE A 478 -22.42 -8.14 7.75
N PRO A 479 -21.98 -9.22 8.44
CA PRO A 479 -22.82 -9.93 9.42
C PRO A 479 -23.19 -9.08 10.64
N SER A 480 -22.23 -8.29 11.14
CA SER A 480 -22.37 -7.45 12.34
C SER A 480 -21.71 -6.08 12.09
N PRO A 481 -22.37 -5.16 11.38
CA PRO A 481 -21.82 -3.84 11.09
C PRO A 481 -21.69 -3.02 12.37
N ASN A 482 -20.51 -2.44 12.60
CA ASN A 482 -20.21 -1.53 13.70
C ASN A 482 -20.42 -0.06 13.29
N VAL A 483 -20.12 0.88 14.19
CA VAL A 483 -20.21 2.32 13.93
C VAL A 483 -19.49 2.72 12.64
N VAL A 484 -18.27 2.23 12.41
CA VAL A 484 -17.45 2.55 11.22
C VAL A 484 -18.16 2.14 9.93
N CYS A 485 -18.75 0.95 9.87
CA CYS A 485 -19.49 0.49 8.68
C CYS A 485 -20.67 1.41 8.35
N PHE A 486 -21.42 1.82 9.38
CA PHE A 486 -22.55 2.73 9.26
C PHE A 486 -22.10 4.12 8.79
N THR A 487 -21.02 4.65 9.37
CA THR A 487 -20.43 5.92 8.96
C THR A 487 -19.96 5.89 7.51
N SER A 488 -19.32 4.81 7.06
CA SER A 488 -18.86 4.66 5.67
C SER A 488 -20.01 4.67 4.66
N ILE A 489 -21.11 3.94 4.91
CA ILE A 489 -22.26 3.94 4.00
C ILE A 489 -23.03 5.26 4.04
N MET A 490 -23.17 5.89 5.22
CA MET A 490 -23.76 7.23 5.34
C MET A 490 -22.95 8.28 4.60
N ASN A 491 -21.62 8.23 4.66
CA ASN A 491 -20.74 9.08 3.87
C ASN A 491 -20.96 8.84 2.36
N GLY A 492 -21.07 7.57 1.95
CA GLY A 492 -21.37 7.21 0.57
C GLY A 492 -22.68 7.85 0.06
N TYR A 493 -23.76 7.75 0.83
CA TYR A 493 -25.03 8.40 0.50
C TYR A 493 -24.92 9.93 0.45
N SER A 494 -24.26 10.51 1.44
CA SER A 494 -24.10 11.97 1.58
C SER A 494 -23.32 12.59 0.42
N ARG A 495 -22.28 11.91 -0.07
CA ARG A 495 -21.48 12.35 -1.23
C ARG A 495 -22.25 12.27 -2.55
N ASN A 496 -23.19 11.34 -2.66
CA ASN A 496 -24.04 11.17 -3.84
C ASN A 496 -25.35 11.97 -3.75
N GLY A 497 -25.47 12.91 -2.79
CA GLY A 497 -26.65 13.77 -2.63
C GLY A 497 -27.91 13.06 -2.12
N MET A 498 -27.75 11.88 -1.52
CA MET A 498 -28.82 11.02 -0.99
C MET A 498 -28.99 11.22 0.53
N GLY A 499 -29.29 12.45 0.96
CA GLY A 499 -29.37 12.82 2.37
C GLY A 499 -30.48 12.10 3.15
N ARG A 500 -31.59 11.74 2.51
CA ARG A 500 -32.69 11.00 3.14
C ARG A 500 -32.25 9.60 3.54
N GLU A 501 -31.56 8.91 2.64
CA GLU A 501 -31.01 7.58 2.86
C GLU A 501 -29.93 7.59 3.94
N ALA A 502 -29.12 8.66 4.01
CA ALA A 502 -28.16 8.84 5.10
C ALA A 502 -28.86 8.96 6.47
N LEU A 503 -29.98 9.70 6.55
CA LEU A 503 -30.79 9.79 7.77
C LEU A 503 -31.45 8.45 8.13
N ASP A 504 -31.96 7.72 7.14
CA ASP A 504 -32.55 6.41 7.36
C ASP A 504 -31.52 5.41 7.91
N MET A 505 -30.28 5.47 7.42
CA MET A 505 -29.17 4.66 7.94
C MET A 505 -28.77 5.05 9.36
N LEU A 506 -28.83 6.34 9.73
CA LEU A 506 -28.62 6.80 11.11
C LEU A 506 -29.71 6.23 12.04
N GLU A 507 -30.97 6.23 11.61
CA GLU A 507 -32.06 5.67 12.39
C GLU A 507 -31.89 4.16 12.59
N VAL A 508 -31.53 3.42 11.54
CA VAL A 508 -31.23 1.97 11.62
C VAL A 508 -30.05 1.70 12.57
N MET A 509 -29.02 2.53 12.57
CA MET A 509 -27.88 2.43 13.48
C MET A 509 -28.33 2.57 14.95
N ILE A 510 -29.17 3.57 15.24
CA ILE A 510 -29.71 3.83 16.58
C ILE A 510 -30.63 2.69 17.03
N GLN A 511 -31.50 2.20 16.14
CA GLN A 511 -32.38 1.06 16.43
C GLN A 511 -31.62 -0.23 16.78
N ARG A 512 -30.38 -0.38 16.28
CA ARG A 512 -29.48 -1.48 16.62
C ARG A 512 -28.70 -1.26 17.93
N GLY A 513 -28.93 -0.15 18.64
CA GLY A 513 -28.25 0.17 19.90
C GLY A 513 -26.81 0.66 19.73
N LEU A 514 -26.41 1.04 18.51
CA LEU A 514 -25.09 1.65 18.27
C LEU A 514 -25.16 3.15 18.53
N ILE A 515 -24.14 3.68 19.22
CA ILE A 515 -24.06 5.10 19.57
C ILE A 515 -23.35 5.86 18.44
N PRO A 516 -23.99 6.86 17.81
CA PRO A 516 -23.34 7.71 16.81
C PRO A 516 -22.20 8.53 17.41
N ASP A 517 -21.11 8.67 16.66
CA ASP A 517 -19.96 9.50 17.04
C ASP A 517 -19.93 10.84 16.26
N LYS A 518 -18.93 11.67 16.54
CA LYS A 518 -18.74 12.97 15.84
C LYS A 518 -18.67 12.80 14.32
N VAL A 519 -17.95 11.80 13.82
CA VAL A 519 -17.79 11.59 12.37
C VAL A 519 -19.11 11.18 11.73
N THR A 520 -19.89 10.35 12.43
CA THR A 520 -21.23 9.92 12.01
C THR A 520 -22.15 11.11 11.79
N PHE A 521 -22.21 12.02 12.77
CA PHE A 521 -23.01 13.23 12.68
C PHE A 521 -22.56 14.16 11.56
N LEU A 522 -21.25 14.35 11.39
CA LEU A 522 -20.71 15.15 10.29
C LEU A 522 -21.13 14.60 8.92
N CYS A 523 -21.05 13.28 8.71
CA CYS A 523 -21.48 12.66 7.44
C CYS A 523 -22.96 12.94 7.15
N VAL A 524 -23.84 12.73 8.14
CA VAL A 524 -25.29 12.96 7.97
C VAL A 524 -25.62 14.43 7.73
N LEU A 525 -24.95 15.35 8.45
CA LEU A 525 -25.09 16.79 8.22
C LEU A 525 -24.64 17.19 6.81
N ALA A 526 -23.53 16.63 6.33
CA ALA A 526 -23.06 16.86 4.95
C ALA A 526 -24.08 16.36 3.92
N GLY A 527 -24.71 15.20 4.15
CA GLY A 527 -25.82 14.70 3.34
C GLY A 527 -27.02 15.64 3.35
N CYS A 528 -27.42 16.13 4.52
CA CYS A 528 -28.49 17.12 4.65
C CYS A 528 -28.15 18.42 3.91
N ASN A 529 -26.88 18.86 3.95
CA ASN A 529 -26.43 20.07 3.28
C ASN A 529 -26.53 19.93 1.76
N HIS A 530 -26.00 18.84 1.21
CA HIS A 530 -26.03 18.57 -0.23
C HIS A 530 -27.46 18.34 -0.76
N SER A 531 -28.37 17.80 0.05
CA SER A 531 -29.78 17.58 -0.32
C SER A 531 -30.71 18.74 0.05
N GLY A 532 -30.20 19.83 0.66
CA GLY A 532 -31.01 20.99 1.07
C GLY A 532 -32.01 20.71 2.22
N MET A 533 -31.77 19.68 3.03
CA MET A 533 -32.65 19.24 4.13
C MET A 533 -32.40 20.04 5.43
N VAL A 534 -32.74 21.33 5.41
CA VAL A 534 -32.38 22.28 6.48
C VAL A 534 -33.00 21.92 7.83
N LYS A 535 -34.27 21.49 7.85
CA LYS A 535 -34.99 21.20 9.11
C LYS A 535 -34.41 19.97 9.79
N GLU A 536 -34.19 18.91 9.01
CA GLU A 536 -33.61 17.67 9.46
C GLU A 536 -32.16 17.87 9.91
N GLY A 537 -31.36 18.65 9.16
CA GLY A 537 -30.00 19.01 9.56
C GLY A 537 -29.93 19.74 10.90
N GLN A 538 -30.84 20.71 11.14
CA GLN A 538 -30.95 21.39 12.45
C GLN A 538 -31.31 20.42 13.58
N LEU A 539 -32.25 19.50 13.35
CA LEU A 539 -32.64 18.48 14.34
C LEU A 539 -31.45 17.58 14.70
N VAL A 540 -30.72 17.10 13.69
CA VAL A 540 -29.52 16.28 13.86
C VAL A 540 -28.46 17.03 14.66
N PHE A 541 -28.14 18.27 14.28
CA PHE A 541 -27.15 19.10 14.97
C PHE A 541 -27.50 19.34 16.45
N ASN A 542 -28.76 19.67 16.73
CA ASN A 542 -29.22 19.88 18.11
C ASN A 542 -29.21 18.59 18.94
N SER A 543 -29.48 17.44 18.31
CA SER A 543 -29.46 16.13 18.98
C SER A 543 -28.07 15.74 19.49
N MET A 544 -27.00 16.17 18.81
CA MET A 544 -25.60 15.88 19.21
C MET A 544 -25.37 16.23 20.68
N LYS A 545 -25.72 17.46 21.07
CA LYS A 545 -25.53 17.94 22.45
C LYS A 545 -26.65 17.51 23.38
N SER A 546 -27.90 17.63 22.95
CA SER A 546 -29.06 17.42 23.83
C SER A 546 -29.34 15.96 24.17
N VAL A 547 -29.04 15.03 23.26
CA VAL A 547 -29.29 13.59 23.43
C VAL A 547 -28.01 12.82 23.71
N TYR A 548 -26.93 13.12 22.99
CA TYR A 548 -25.69 12.31 23.04
C TYR A 548 -24.56 12.97 23.84
N GLY A 549 -24.71 14.22 24.28
CA GLY A 549 -23.66 14.93 25.03
C GLY A 549 -22.38 15.19 24.21
N ILE A 550 -22.48 15.21 22.88
CA ILE A 550 -21.36 15.41 21.96
C ILE A 550 -21.30 16.89 21.59
N ASP A 551 -20.19 17.55 21.92
CA ASP A 551 -19.93 18.91 21.46
C ASP A 551 -19.49 18.94 19.98
N ALA A 552 -20.14 19.82 19.22
CA ALA A 552 -19.85 20.07 17.81
C ALA A 552 -18.46 20.69 17.62
N ASP A 553 -17.74 20.23 16.60
CA ASP A 553 -16.45 20.78 16.18
C ASP A 553 -16.59 21.78 15.01
N ARG A 554 -15.46 22.33 14.58
CA ARG A 554 -15.35 23.26 13.44
C ARG A 554 -16.03 22.74 12.17
N GLN A 555 -15.92 21.46 11.83
CA GLN A 555 -16.50 20.91 10.60
C GLN A 555 -18.03 20.85 10.67
N HIS A 556 -18.59 20.53 11.85
CA HIS A 556 -20.04 20.53 12.05
C HIS A 556 -20.66 21.92 11.88
N TYR A 557 -20.04 22.94 12.49
CA TYR A 557 -20.49 24.32 12.34
C TYR A 557 -20.39 24.80 10.89
N SER A 558 -19.28 24.49 10.20
CA SER A 558 -19.09 24.86 8.80
C SER A 558 -20.18 24.26 7.90
N CYS A 559 -20.52 23.00 8.13
CA CYS A 559 -21.60 22.33 7.39
C CYS A 559 -22.97 22.99 7.64
N MET A 560 -23.28 23.36 8.89
CA MET A 560 -24.53 24.04 9.24
C MET A 560 -24.61 25.45 8.66
N ILE A 561 -23.51 26.21 8.70
CA ILE A 561 -23.45 27.58 8.15
C ILE A 561 -23.64 27.53 6.62
N ASP A 562 -22.97 26.61 5.93
CA ASP A 562 -23.14 26.42 4.48
C ASP A 562 -24.59 26.02 4.13
N MET A 563 -25.18 25.12 4.91
CA MET A 563 -26.58 24.68 4.74
C MET A 563 -27.58 25.83 4.92
N LEU A 564 -27.45 26.61 6.00
CA LEU A 564 -28.33 27.76 6.26
C LEU A 564 -28.11 28.89 5.24
N GLY A 565 -26.85 29.11 4.85
CA GLY A 565 -26.45 30.09 3.85
C GLY A 565 -27.07 29.78 2.48
N ARG A 566 -26.92 28.54 1.99
CA ARG A 566 -27.55 28.09 0.73
C ARG A 566 -29.06 28.25 0.75
N ALA A 567 -29.69 27.98 1.90
CA ALA A 567 -31.14 28.14 2.08
C ALA A 567 -31.61 29.59 2.22
N GLY A 568 -30.70 30.58 2.27
CA GLY A 568 -31.02 32.00 2.40
C GLY A 568 -31.38 32.45 3.82
N ILE A 569 -31.20 31.60 4.83
CA ILE A 569 -31.50 31.90 6.24
C ILE A 569 -30.27 32.55 6.88
N LEU A 570 -29.86 33.71 6.35
CA LEU A 570 -28.56 34.32 6.62
C LEU A 570 -28.41 34.84 8.06
N ASP A 571 -29.48 35.36 8.67
CA ASP A 571 -29.42 35.87 10.06
C ASP A 571 -29.04 34.75 11.04
N LYS A 572 -29.66 33.58 10.90
CA LYS A 572 -29.34 32.41 11.74
C LYS A 572 -27.95 31.85 11.44
N ALA A 573 -27.50 31.94 10.19
CA ALA A 573 -26.16 31.50 9.81
C ALA A 573 -25.09 32.40 10.45
N GLU A 574 -25.29 33.72 10.46
CA GLU A 574 -24.41 34.68 11.14
C GLU A 574 -24.42 34.48 12.67
N GLU A 575 -25.60 34.29 13.27
CA GLU A 575 -25.74 34.01 14.71
C GLU A 575 -25.00 32.72 15.12
N LEU A 576 -25.19 31.64 14.35
CA LEU A 576 -24.54 30.36 14.62
C LEU A 576 -23.01 30.47 14.47
N LEU A 577 -22.54 31.23 13.50
CA LEU A 577 -21.11 31.47 13.28
C LEU A 577 -20.51 32.23 14.48
N GLN A 578 -21.18 33.25 15.01
CA GLN A 578 -20.72 33.97 16.20
C GLN A 578 -20.67 33.10 17.46
N GLN A 579 -21.49 32.05 17.55
CA GLN A 579 -21.48 31.08 18.66
C GLN A 579 -20.34 30.05 18.54
N THR A 580 -19.60 30.02 17.43
CA THR A 580 -18.50 29.06 17.26
C THR A 580 -17.34 29.34 18.21
N PRO A 581 -16.70 28.29 18.77
CA PRO A 581 -15.49 28.47 19.58
C PRO A 581 -14.39 29.16 18.78
N GLY A 582 -14.01 30.38 19.18
CA GLY A 582 -12.98 31.18 18.51
C GLY A 582 -13.50 32.14 17.42
N GLY A 583 -14.81 32.30 17.22
CA GLY A 583 -15.38 33.33 16.34
C GLY A 583 -15.37 33.01 14.84
N GLY A 584 -15.23 31.72 14.48
CA GLY A 584 -15.26 31.23 13.11
C GLY A 584 -13.93 31.35 12.37
N ASP A 585 -13.71 30.48 11.39
CA ASP A 585 -12.53 30.49 10.53
C ASP A 585 -12.80 31.19 9.18
N CYS A 586 -11.74 31.44 8.41
CA CYS A 586 -11.86 32.03 7.07
C CYS A 586 -12.84 31.26 6.16
N VAL A 587 -12.88 29.91 6.26
CA VAL A 587 -13.73 29.07 5.41
C VAL A 587 -15.22 29.28 5.70
N MET A 588 -15.63 29.34 6.97
CA MET A 588 -17.02 29.61 7.37
C MET A 588 -17.47 31.00 6.92
N TRP A 589 -16.65 32.02 7.17
CA TRP A 589 -16.96 33.40 6.75
C TRP A 589 -17.01 33.51 5.22
N SER A 590 -16.13 32.81 4.50
CA SER A 590 -16.17 32.73 3.04
C SER A 590 -17.45 32.07 2.52
N SER A 591 -17.89 30.95 3.12
CA SER A 591 -19.16 30.31 2.73
C SER A 591 -20.37 31.24 2.97
N LEU A 592 -20.39 31.94 4.11
CA LEU A 592 -21.46 32.90 4.41
C LEU A 592 -21.45 34.09 3.45
N LEU A 593 -20.28 34.65 3.10
CA LEU A 593 -20.18 35.74 2.13
C LEU A 593 -20.68 35.32 0.74
N ARG A 594 -20.32 34.10 0.32
CA ARG A 594 -20.84 33.52 -0.93
C ARG A 594 -22.36 33.42 -0.90
N SER A 595 -22.94 33.01 0.22
CA SER A 595 -24.38 32.92 0.39
C SER A 595 -25.05 34.30 0.40
N CYS A 596 -24.47 35.29 1.08
CA CYS A 596 -24.95 36.68 1.07
C CYS A 596 -24.94 37.27 -0.34
N ARG A 597 -23.90 36.97 -1.12
CA ARG A 597 -23.79 37.33 -2.53
C ARG A 597 -24.93 36.72 -3.35
N VAL A 598 -25.10 35.39 -3.28
CA VAL A 598 -26.16 34.67 -4.03
C VAL A 598 -27.57 35.16 -3.70
N HIS A 599 -27.84 35.51 -2.44
CA HIS A 599 -29.15 35.98 -1.98
C HIS A 599 -29.30 37.51 -1.97
N GLY A 600 -28.28 38.26 -2.41
CA GLY A 600 -28.32 39.73 -2.47
C GLY A 600 -28.45 40.44 -1.12
N ASN A 601 -27.98 39.85 -0.01
CA ASN A 601 -28.06 40.47 1.32
C ASN A 601 -26.86 41.39 1.58
N GLU A 602 -27.08 42.69 1.36
CA GLU A 602 -26.05 43.71 1.51
C GLU A 602 -25.61 43.92 2.97
N ILE A 603 -26.54 43.84 3.92
CA ILE A 603 -26.30 44.22 5.33
C ILE A 603 -25.34 43.23 5.99
N ILE A 604 -25.64 41.93 5.88
CA ILE A 604 -24.79 40.87 6.43
C ILE A 604 -23.52 40.76 5.59
N GLY A 605 -23.64 40.81 4.26
CA GLY A 605 -22.50 40.66 3.37
C GLY A 605 -21.40 41.71 3.58
N ARG A 606 -21.75 42.98 3.85
CA ARG A 606 -20.75 44.03 4.18
C ARG A 606 -20.01 43.74 5.50
N ARG A 607 -20.72 43.27 6.54
CA ARG A 607 -20.09 42.88 7.82
C ARG A 607 -19.12 41.71 7.63
N VAL A 608 -19.57 40.66 6.94
CA VAL A 608 -18.77 39.46 6.66
C VAL A 608 -17.54 39.81 5.82
N ALA A 609 -17.69 40.65 4.80
CA ALA A 609 -16.57 41.09 3.95
C ALA A 609 -15.46 41.78 4.75
N ASN A 610 -15.82 42.65 5.70
CA ASN A 610 -14.83 43.33 6.54
C ASN A 610 -14.11 42.34 7.47
N ILE A 611 -14.85 41.45 8.14
CA ILE A 611 -14.27 40.42 9.02
C ILE A 611 -13.31 39.51 8.24
N LEU A 612 -13.70 39.08 7.03
CA LEU A 612 -12.89 38.18 6.21
C LEU A 612 -11.55 38.83 5.79
N MET A 613 -11.56 40.11 5.42
CA MET A 613 -10.34 40.86 5.10
C MET A 613 -9.44 41.12 6.32
N GLU A 614 -10.00 41.21 7.52
CA GLU A 614 -9.24 41.32 8.76
C GLU A 614 -8.59 39.98 9.17
N LEU A 615 -9.28 38.86 8.94
CA LEU A 615 -8.79 37.52 9.26
C LEU A 615 -7.64 37.07 8.34
N GLU A 616 -7.74 37.31 7.04
CA GLU A 616 -6.76 36.88 6.04
C GLU A 616 -6.28 38.07 5.17
N PRO A 617 -5.42 38.95 5.72
CA PRO A 617 -5.04 40.21 5.05
C PRO A 617 -4.11 40.03 3.83
N VAL A 618 -3.67 38.79 3.57
CA VAL A 618 -2.70 38.40 2.53
C VAL A 618 -3.24 37.34 1.55
N ASP A 619 -4.46 36.85 1.72
CA ASP A 619 -5.02 35.84 0.82
C ASP A 619 -5.70 36.50 -0.40
N PHE A 620 -5.16 36.30 -1.60
CA PHE A 620 -5.75 36.81 -2.83
C PHE A 620 -7.18 36.29 -3.08
N ALA A 621 -7.49 35.06 -2.69
CA ALA A 621 -8.80 34.46 -2.90
C ALA A 621 -9.89 35.20 -2.11
N VAL A 622 -9.58 35.62 -0.88
CA VAL A 622 -10.45 36.44 -0.03
C VAL A 622 -10.72 37.80 -0.67
N TYR A 623 -9.68 38.51 -1.11
CA TYR A 623 -9.83 39.81 -1.79
C TYR A 623 -10.67 39.71 -3.07
N SER A 624 -10.46 38.65 -3.86
CA SER A 624 -11.25 38.36 -5.05
C SER A 624 -12.71 38.10 -4.71
N GLN A 625 -12.98 37.30 -3.67
CA GLN A 625 -14.34 36.99 -3.23
C GLN A 625 -15.08 38.25 -2.74
N VAL A 626 -14.41 39.10 -1.95
CA VAL A 626 -14.98 40.35 -1.43
C VAL A 626 -15.23 41.36 -2.55
N SER A 627 -14.30 41.50 -3.50
CA SER A 627 -14.49 42.32 -4.71
C SER A 627 -15.71 41.85 -5.53
N ASN A 628 -15.87 40.55 -5.73
CA ASN A 628 -17.00 39.99 -6.47
C ASN A 628 -18.33 40.26 -5.75
N PHE A 629 -18.37 40.19 -4.41
CA PHE A 629 -19.54 40.57 -3.63
C PHE A 629 -19.92 42.04 -3.85
N TYR A 630 -18.97 42.98 -3.69
CA TYR A 630 -19.25 44.42 -3.89
C TYR A 630 -19.65 44.76 -5.34
N SER A 631 -19.10 44.03 -6.31
CA SER A 631 -19.47 44.16 -7.72
C SER A 631 -20.93 43.75 -7.99
N GLU A 632 -21.42 42.68 -7.34
CA GLU A 632 -22.77 42.17 -7.57
C GLU A 632 -23.86 43.00 -6.88
N ILE A 633 -23.55 43.65 -5.76
CA ILE A 633 -24.46 44.61 -5.11
C ILE A 633 -24.45 46.00 -5.78
N GLY A 634 -23.69 46.16 -6.88
CA GLY A 634 -23.65 47.40 -7.67
C GLY A 634 -22.66 48.47 -7.20
N GLU A 635 -21.82 48.18 -6.20
CA GLU A 635 -20.78 49.10 -5.71
C GLU A 635 -19.44 48.85 -6.43
N PHE A 636 -19.41 49.19 -7.72
CA PHE A 636 -18.25 48.96 -8.58
C PHE A 636 -16.99 49.73 -8.14
N GLU A 637 -17.14 50.92 -7.56
CA GLU A 637 -16.02 51.73 -7.05
C GLU A 637 -15.29 51.02 -5.90
N VAL A 638 -16.05 50.48 -4.94
CA VAL A 638 -15.50 49.73 -3.80
C VAL A 638 -14.83 48.44 -4.29
N SER A 639 -15.46 47.74 -5.23
CA SER A 639 -14.89 46.54 -5.86
C SER A 639 -13.54 46.82 -6.55
N MET A 640 -13.44 47.93 -7.31
CA MET A 640 -12.19 48.35 -7.95
C MET A 640 -11.10 48.67 -6.91
N GLN A 641 -11.42 49.42 -5.86
CA GLN A 641 -10.47 49.74 -4.79
C GLN A 641 -9.91 48.48 -4.10
N ILE A 642 -10.75 47.46 -3.89
CA ILE A 642 -10.32 46.17 -3.31
C ILE A 642 -9.34 45.44 -4.24
N ARG A 643 -9.62 45.41 -5.56
CA ARG A 643 -8.71 44.81 -6.56
C ARG A 643 -7.38 45.56 -6.66
N GLU A 644 -7.42 46.89 -6.67
CA GLU A 644 -6.22 47.72 -6.67
C GLU A 644 -5.39 47.51 -5.39
N THR A 645 -6.05 47.37 -4.23
CA THR A 645 -5.38 47.07 -2.97
C THR A 645 -4.69 45.71 -3.00
N ALA A 646 -5.32 44.68 -3.58
CA ALA A 646 -4.73 43.35 -3.75
C ALA A 646 -3.50 43.38 -4.68
N LEU A 647 -3.59 44.14 -5.79
CA LEU A 647 -2.47 44.34 -6.73
C LEU A 647 -1.33 45.14 -6.10
N ALA A 648 -1.62 46.23 -5.38
CA ALA A 648 -0.64 47.04 -4.68
C ALA A 648 0.12 46.24 -3.60
N ARG A 649 -0.55 45.26 -2.97
CA ARG A 649 0.04 44.32 -2.01
C ARG A 649 0.78 43.13 -2.67
N LYS A 650 0.82 43.05 -4.01
CA LYS A 650 1.45 41.96 -4.78
C LYS A 650 0.96 40.57 -4.39
N LEU A 651 -0.33 40.44 -4.07
CA LEU A 651 -0.91 39.15 -3.70
C LEU A 651 -0.95 38.23 -4.95
N THR A 652 -0.48 36.99 -4.80
CA THR A 652 -0.38 36.01 -5.90
C THR A 652 -1.61 35.12 -5.93
N ARG A 653 -2.10 34.80 -7.15
CA ARG A 653 -3.20 33.87 -7.36
C ARG A 653 -2.67 32.44 -7.47
N ASP A 654 -3.08 31.57 -6.56
CA ASP A 654 -2.87 30.13 -6.73
C ASP A 654 -3.92 29.54 -7.68
N ILE A 655 -3.47 28.77 -8.67
CA ILE A 655 -4.34 28.15 -9.66
C ILE A 655 -4.82 26.81 -9.09
N GLY A 656 -6.07 26.77 -8.63
CA GLY A 656 -6.73 25.52 -8.25
C GLY A 656 -7.16 24.74 -9.49
N HIS A 657 -6.91 23.44 -9.48
CA HIS A 657 -7.35 22.51 -10.52
C HIS A 657 -8.49 21.62 -10.00
N SER A 658 -9.47 21.29 -10.84
CA SER A 658 -10.51 20.31 -10.54
C SER A 658 -10.77 19.49 -11.79
N LEU A 659 -10.75 18.16 -11.63
CA LEU A 659 -11.06 17.20 -12.69
C LEU A 659 -12.52 16.76 -12.55
N ILE A 660 -13.26 16.80 -13.65
CA ILE A 660 -14.61 16.21 -13.75
C ILE A 660 -14.55 15.17 -14.86
N GLU A 661 -14.93 13.95 -14.50
CA GLU A 661 -15.02 12.82 -15.42
C GLU A 661 -16.43 12.79 -16.04
N VAL A 662 -16.54 12.95 -17.36
CA VAL A 662 -17.82 12.91 -18.07
C VAL A 662 -17.98 11.53 -18.71
N ASN A 663 -18.77 10.67 -18.07
CA ASN A 663 -19.16 9.36 -18.62
C ASN A 663 -20.27 9.54 -19.67
N ILE A 664 -19.93 9.47 -20.96
CA ILE A 664 -20.94 9.48 -22.05
C ILE A 664 -21.19 8.05 -22.52
N ALA A 665 -22.25 7.43 -21.98
CA ALA A 665 -22.84 6.22 -22.55
C ALA A 665 -24.14 6.57 -23.31
N GLY A 666 -24.00 6.75 -24.63
CA GLY A 666 -25.00 6.50 -25.69
C GLY A 666 -26.44 7.00 -25.56
N LYS A 667 -26.75 8.18 -26.13
CA LYS A 667 -27.82 8.41 -27.15
C LYS A 667 -27.89 9.89 -27.53
N MET A 668 -27.83 10.20 -28.83
CA MET A 668 -28.14 11.53 -29.38
C MET A 668 -29.64 11.84 -29.22
N VAL A 669 -29.98 12.98 -28.62
CA VAL A 669 -30.94 14.01 -29.10
C VAL A 669 -30.59 15.33 -28.40
N HIS A 670 -30.46 16.42 -29.19
CA HIS A 670 -30.26 17.79 -28.72
C HIS A 670 -31.45 18.30 -27.88
N ASP A 671 -31.18 18.99 -26.77
CA ASP A 671 -31.57 20.40 -26.58
C ASP A 671 -31.15 20.94 -25.21
N ASN A 672 -30.86 22.26 -25.20
CA ASN A 672 -30.53 23.16 -24.08
C ASN A 672 -29.04 23.37 -23.75
N ILE A 673 -28.37 24.07 -24.68
CA ILE A 673 -27.86 25.45 -24.53
C ILE A 673 -27.90 25.98 -23.07
N ALA A 674 -26.76 25.87 -22.37
CA ALA A 674 -26.32 26.75 -21.27
C ALA A 674 -24.94 26.37 -20.69
N LEU A 675 -24.24 25.37 -21.25
CA LEU A 675 -22.97 24.86 -20.72
C LEU A 675 -21.87 24.73 -21.78
N LEU A 676 -21.84 25.65 -22.75
CA LEU A 676 -20.80 25.77 -23.79
C LEU A 676 -19.95 27.05 -23.61
N GLY A 677 -20.01 27.70 -22.45
CA GLY A 677 -19.30 28.97 -22.18
C GLY A 677 -18.01 28.87 -21.36
N GLU A 678 -17.66 27.72 -20.77
CA GLU A 678 -16.56 27.65 -19.78
C GLU A 678 -15.44 26.65 -20.11
N LEU A 679 -15.45 26.07 -21.33
CA LEU A 679 -14.34 25.26 -21.87
C LEU A 679 -13.46 26.01 -22.89
N GLU A 680 -13.63 27.33 -23.02
CA GLU A 680 -12.85 28.18 -23.93
C GLU A 680 -11.66 28.92 -23.28
N ASN A 681 -11.45 28.87 -21.96
CA ASN A 681 -10.34 29.62 -21.34
C ASN A 681 -9.10 28.79 -21.02
N LEU A 682 -8.75 27.85 -21.90
CA LEU A 682 -7.36 27.41 -22.07
C LEU A 682 -6.81 28.15 -23.29
N ASP A 683 -6.64 29.46 -23.13
CA ASP A 683 -5.79 30.26 -24.03
C ASP A 683 -4.38 29.66 -23.98
N VAL A 684 -4.07 28.78 -24.94
CA VAL A 684 -2.85 29.01 -25.70
C VAL A 684 -3.11 30.36 -26.33
N GLU A 685 -2.33 31.39 -25.99
CA GLU A 685 -2.46 32.68 -26.68
C GLU A 685 -2.56 32.42 -28.18
N GLU A 686 -3.79 32.53 -28.71
CA GLU A 686 -4.01 32.72 -30.12
C GLU A 686 -3.55 34.16 -30.34
N GLU A 687 -2.29 34.31 -30.73
CA GLU A 687 -1.93 35.51 -31.49
C GLU A 687 -2.92 35.56 -32.66
N ASN A 688 -3.84 36.51 -32.55
CA ASN A 688 -4.82 36.89 -33.55
C ASN A 688 -4.14 37.12 -34.91
N GLU A 689 -4.05 36.08 -35.71
CA GLU A 689 -4.15 36.18 -37.18
C GLU A 689 -5.14 35.10 -37.63
N VAL A 690 -6.42 35.42 -37.52
CA VAL A 690 -7.47 34.81 -38.33
C VAL A 690 -7.23 35.23 -39.79
N GLU A 691 -6.29 34.59 -40.48
CA GLU A 691 -6.43 34.41 -41.92
C GLU A 691 -7.39 33.24 -42.10
N LEU A 692 -8.62 33.54 -42.54
CA LEU A 692 -9.54 32.57 -43.11
C LEU A 692 -8.79 31.80 -44.21
N PHE A 693 -8.36 30.57 -43.91
CA PHE A 693 -7.82 29.68 -44.93
C PHE A 693 -8.99 29.04 -45.68
N GLU A 694 -9.49 29.76 -46.69
CA GLU A 694 -10.10 29.11 -47.85
C GLU A 694 -9.09 28.09 -48.41
N GLU A 695 -9.55 26.94 -48.91
CA GLU A 695 -8.72 26.01 -49.68
C GLU A 695 -7.98 26.80 -50.77
N PRO A 696 -6.64 26.89 -50.76
CA PRO A 696 -5.97 27.70 -51.77
C PRO A 696 -5.91 26.90 -53.06
N SER A 697 -6.73 27.30 -54.04
CA SER A 697 -6.38 27.10 -55.44
C SER A 697 -5.19 28.03 -55.74
N TRP A 698 -3.97 27.49 -55.74
CA TRP A 698 -2.76 28.24 -56.06
C TRP A 698 -2.71 28.58 -57.56
N THR A 699 -3.59 29.46 -58.03
CA THR A 699 -3.46 30.11 -59.34
C THR A 699 -2.60 31.36 -59.18
N SER A 700 -1.62 31.54 -60.06
CA SER A 700 -0.53 32.53 -60.00
C SER A 700 -0.93 34.01 -60.02
N GLU A 701 -2.20 34.37 -59.80
CA GLU A 701 -2.68 35.74 -60.07
C GLU A 701 -3.37 36.46 -58.91
N ARG A 702 -3.56 35.86 -57.71
CA ARG A 702 -4.27 36.58 -56.61
C ARG A 702 -3.72 36.46 -55.18
N GLY A 703 -2.68 35.66 -54.92
CA GLY A 703 -2.04 35.59 -53.60
C GLY A 703 -0.66 36.26 -53.63
N GLY A 704 -0.37 37.21 -52.74
CA GLY A 704 0.93 37.90 -52.65
C GLY A 704 2.10 37.05 -52.16
N LYS A 705 2.13 35.75 -52.49
CA LYS A 705 3.17 34.77 -52.13
C LYS A 705 3.82 34.18 -53.38
N VAL A 706 5.14 33.98 -53.37
CA VAL A 706 5.90 33.45 -54.53
C VAL A 706 5.92 31.93 -54.49
N LEU A 707 5.24 31.28 -55.43
CA LEU A 707 5.18 29.82 -55.51
C LEU A 707 6.46 29.25 -56.12
N VAL A 708 7.10 28.32 -55.40
CA VAL A 708 8.31 27.60 -55.82
C VAL A 708 7.99 26.11 -55.84
N ASN A 709 7.52 25.63 -56.99
CA ASN A 709 7.13 24.23 -57.19
C ASN A 709 8.36 23.38 -57.55
N VAL A 710 8.57 22.26 -56.84
CA VAL A 710 9.69 21.33 -57.09
C VAL A 710 9.73 20.79 -58.53
N ASP A 711 8.58 20.65 -59.18
CA ASP A 711 8.48 20.20 -60.59
C ASP A 711 9.12 21.21 -61.54
N SER A 712 9.03 22.51 -61.23
CA SER A 712 9.66 23.58 -62.02
C SER A 712 11.19 23.54 -61.97
N PHE A 713 11.75 22.78 -61.02
CA PHE A 713 13.18 22.55 -60.87
C PHE A 713 13.63 21.18 -61.38
N GLY A 714 12.75 20.47 -62.12
CA GLY A 714 13.07 19.23 -62.81
C GLY A 714 12.79 17.95 -62.01
N ALA A 715 11.98 18.02 -60.95
CA ALA A 715 11.57 16.83 -60.21
C ALA A 715 10.66 15.93 -61.08
N ALA A 716 10.99 14.64 -61.14
CA ALA A 716 10.29 13.61 -61.89
C ALA A 716 9.06 13.09 -61.16
N GLY A 717 9.05 13.03 -59.82
CA GLY A 717 7.85 12.73 -59.04
C GLY A 717 7.19 11.37 -59.34
N ASP A 718 7.99 10.39 -59.75
CA ASP A 718 7.58 9.02 -60.12
C ASP A 718 7.86 7.97 -59.01
N GLY A 719 8.49 8.38 -57.91
CA GLY A 719 8.87 7.56 -56.77
C GLY A 719 10.13 6.72 -56.98
N VAL A 720 10.82 6.88 -58.12
CA VAL A 720 11.95 6.04 -58.56
C VAL A 720 13.17 6.89 -58.93
N SER A 721 12.95 7.98 -59.64
CA SER A 721 13.98 8.92 -60.07
C SER A 721 14.45 9.76 -58.88
N ASP A 722 15.76 9.99 -58.77
CA ASP A 722 16.34 10.80 -57.69
C ASP A 722 16.01 12.29 -57.88
N ASP A 723 15.08 12.79 -57.06
CA ASP A 723 14.57 14.16 -57.10
C ASP A 723 15.35 15.12 -56.17
N THR A 724 16.40 14.63 -55.50
CA THR A 724 17.13 15.36 -54.46
C THR A 724 17.65 16.71 -54.94
N GLN A 725 18.25 16.77 -56.14
CA GLN A 725 18.83 18.00 -56.65
C GLN A 725 17.75 19.03 -57.02
N ALA A 726 16.58 18.58 -57.50
CA ALA A 726 15.46 19.46 -57.79
C ALA A 726 14.91 20.09 -56.49
N PHE A 727 14.78 19.29 -55.42
CA PHE A 727 14.39 19.76 -54.09
C PHE A 727 15.39 20.77 -53.51
N LEU A 728 16.69 20.52 -53.62
CA LEU A 728 17.72 21.46 -53.18
C LEU A 728 17.67 22.79 -53.94
N ASN A 729 17.49 22.74 -55.26
CA ASN A 729 17.40 23.95 -56.08
C ASN A 729 16.14 24.76 -55.73
N ALA A 730 14.98 24.08 -55.64
CA ALA A 730 13.73 24.68 -55.22
C ALA A 730 13.84 25.27 -53.80
N TRP A 731 14.47 24.58 -52.86
CA TRP A 731 14.68 25.08 -51.50
C TRP A 731 15.53 26.34 -51.48
N ASN A 732 16.65 26.36 -52.21
CA ASN A 732 17.53 27.52 -52.27
C ASN A 732 16.78 28.75 -52.82
N THR A 733 15.91 28.57 -53.82
CA THR A 733 15.06 29.65 -54.33
C THR A 733 13.98 30.06 -53.33
N ALA A 734 13.25 29.11 -52.73
CA ALA A 734 12.19 29.41 -51.76
C ALA A 734 12.75 30.11 -50.51
N CYS A 735 13.79 29.55 -49.91
CA CYS A 735 14.39 30.07 -48.68
C CYS A 735 15.01 31.47 -48.87
N SER A 736 15.50 31.82 -50.07
CA SER A 736 16.01 33.16 -50.35
C SER A 736 14.96 34.19 -50.77
N THR A 737 13.71 33.75 -51.02
CA THR A 737 12.63 34.61 -51.52
C THR A 737 11.63 34.94 -50.41
N PRO A 738 11.33 36.23 -50.12
CA PRO A 738 10.37 36.60 -49.09
C PRO A 738 8.94 36.18 -49.49
N LYS A 739 8.14 35.77 -48.49
CA LYS A 739 6.76 35.30 -48.67
C LYS A 739 6.63 34.18 -49.71
N SER A 740 7.60 33.27 -49.76
CA SER A 740 7.57 32.16 -50.71
C SER A 740 6.80 30.94 -50.18
N VAL A 741 6.35 30.10 -51.11
CA VAL A 741 5.75 28.80 -50.83
C VAL A 741 6.60 27.73 -51.50
N PHE A 742 7.31 26.91 -50.72
CA PHE A 742 7.97 25.71 -51.22
C PHE A 742 6.90 24.62 -51.39
N LEU A 743 6.57 24.26 -52.64
CA LEU A 743 5.46 23.37 -52.96
C LEU A 743 5.94 22.00 -53.44
N VAL A 744 5.49 20.96 -52.74
CA VAL A 744 5.50 19.55 -53.17
C VAL A 744 4.07 19.18 -53.61
N PRO A 745 3.78 19.08 -54.91
CA PRO A 745 2.41 19.00 -55.41
C PRO A 745 1.76 17.62 -55.19
N ALA A 746 0.43 17.62 -55.09
CA ALA A 746 -0.39 16.43 -54.87
C ALA A 746 -0.30 15.40 -56.01
N GLY A 747 -0.54 14.12 -55.67
CA GLY A 747 -0.66 13.03 -56.65
C GLY A 747 0.65 12.51 -57.24
N ARG A 748 1.80 12.94 -56.69
CA ARG A 748 3.14 12.54 -57.14
C ARG A 748 3.97 11.99 -55.97
N HIS A 749 4.98 11.18 -56.30
CA HIS A 749 5.87 10.54 -55.33
C HIS A 749 7.32 10.96 -55.62
N TYR A 750 8.01 11.60 -54.68
CA TYR A 750 9.36 12.13 -54.90
C TYR A 750 10.37 11.32 -54.11
N LEU A 751 11.29 10.64 -54.80
CA LEU A 751 12.37 9.93 -54.12
C LEU A 751 13.48 10.94 -53.79
N VAL A 752 13.66 11.23 -52.50
CA VAL A 752 14.63 12.23 -52.02
C VAL A 752 15.61 11.54 -51.08
N SER A 753 16.91 11.64 -51.36
CA SER A 753 17.99 11.13 -50.50
C SER A 753 18.18 12.02 -49.25
N ALA A 754 19.03 11.58 -48.31
CA ALA A 754 19.38 12.34 -47.11
C ALA A 754 19.80 13.79 -47.45
N THR A 755 19.01 14.75 -46.96
CA THR A 755 19.10 16.16 -47.37
C THR A 755 18.91 17.09 -46.20
N ARG A 756 19.78 18.11 -46.11
CA ARG A 756 19.64 19.20 -45.12
C ARG A 756 19.20 20.49 -45.79
N PHE A 757 18.05 20.98 -45.35
CA PHE A 757 17.44 22.25 -45.72
C PHE A 757 17.76 23.29 -44.65
N LYS A 758 18.75 24.13 -44.95
CA LYS A 758 19.33 25.05 -43.98
C LYS A 758 18.88 26.48 -44.23
N GLY A 759 18.43 27.16 -43.17
CA GLY A 759 18.18 28.59 -43.11
C GLY A 759 19.40 29.43 -42.68
N PRO A 760 19.21 30.72 -42.33
CA PRO A 760 17.93 31.41 -42.19
C PRO A 760 17.27 31.67 -43.54
N CYS A 761 15.94 31.59 -43.58
CA CYS A 761 15.16 31.92 -44.76
C CYS A 761 14.59 33.35 -44.66
N ALA A 762 14.22 33.92 -45.81
CA ALA A 762 13.50 35.17 -45.88
C ALA A 762 12.10 35.07 -45.23
N ASP A 763 11.59 36.19 -44.71
CA ASP A 763 10.39 36.22 -43.87
C ASP A 763 9.15 35.58 -44.53
N LYS A 764 8.37 34.86 -43.70
CA LYS A 764 7.07 34.22 -44.03
C LYS A 764 7.15 33.09 -45.08
N LEU A 765 8.16 32.23 -45.00
CA LEU A 765 8.22 30.98 -45.79
C LEU A 765 7.13 30.00 -45.36
N VAL A 766 6.42 29.45 -46.34
CA VAL A 766 5.47 28.32 -46.16
C VAL A 766 6.03 27.10 -46.90
N ILE A 767 6.02 25.95 -46.23
CA ILE A 767 6.38 24.65 -46.80
C ILE A 767 5.07 23.88 -46.98
N GLN A 768 4.59 23.82 -48.23
CA GLN A 768 3.37 23.14 -48.63
C GLN A 768 3.71 21.73 -49.13
N ILE A 769 3.31 20.69 -48.41
CA ILE A 769 3.52 19.29 -48.80
C ILE A 769 2.16 18.63 -49.03
N ASP A 770 1.77 18.52 -50.30
CA ASP A 770 0.53 17.84 -50.72
C ASP A 770 0.79 16.50 -51.39
N GLY A 771 2.00 16.29 -51.92
CA GLY A 771 2.47 15.03 -52.50
C GLY A 771 3.08 14.06 -51.49
N THR A 772 3.67 12.98 -51.99
CA THR A 772 4.42 12.01 -51.18
C THR A 772 5.91 12.21 -51.36
N ILE A 773 6.68 12.38 -50.28
CA ILE A 773 8.14 12.32 -50.28
C ILE A 773 8.53 10.94 -49.75
N VAL A 774 9.38 10.21 -50.48
CA VAL A 774 9.76 8.82 -50.19
C VAL A 774 11.26 8.72 -49.97
N ALA A 775 11.69 7.99 -48.94
CA ALA A 775 13.10 7.74 -48.65
C ALA A 775 13.66 6.55 -49.46
N PRO A 776 14.97 6.52 -49.74
CA PRO A 776 15.65 5.32 -50.20
C PRO A 776 15.44 4.14 -49.24
N ALA A 777 14.90 3.04 -49.76
CA ALA A 777 14.57 1.87 -48.95
C ALA A 777 15.79 1.01 -48.56
N GLU A 778 16.86 1.04 -49.36
CA GLU A 778 18.05 0.19 -49.13
C GLU A 778 19.05 0.85 -48.19
N PRO A 779 19.42 0.21 -47.06
CA PRO A 779 20.41 0.76 -46.14
C PRO A 779 21.78 1.07 -46.77
N ASP A 780 22.19 0.28 -47.76
CA ASP A 780 23.47 0.45 -48.46
C ASP A 780 23.49 1.67 -49.40
N ASN A 781 22.30 2.21 -49.75
CA ASN A 781 22.17 3.39 -50.59
C ASN A 781 22.14 4.69 -49.77
N TRP A 782 22.30 4.63 -48.45
CA TRP A 782 22.23 5.79 -47.57
C TRP A 782 23.59 6.51 -47.49
N ASP A 783 23.58 7.85 -47.51
CA ASP A 783 24.81 8.65 -47.36
C ASP A 783 25.46 8.39 -45.98
N PRO A 784 26.69 7.86 -45.92
CA PRO A 784 27.39 7.63 -44.66
C PRO A 784 27.60 8.90 -43.83
N LYS A 785 27.64 10.08 -44.47
CA LYS A 785 27.79 11.37 -43.78
C LYS A 785 26.51 11.81 -43.06
N LEU A 786 25.35 11.27 -43.47
CA LEU A 786 24.03 11.57 -42.93
C LEU A 786 23.35 10.30 -42.39
N ALA A 787 24.13 9.41 -41.79
CA ALA A 787 23.69 8.08 -41.37
C ALA A 787 22.47 8.03 -40.42
N ARG A 788 22.13 9.15 -39.75
CA ARG A 788 21.01 9.21 -38.78
C ARG A 788 19.93 10.25 -39.14
N ILE A 789 20.03 10.90 -40.29
CA ILE A 789 19.15 12.01 -40.63
C ILE A 789 18.70 11.89 -42.09
N TRP A 790 17.39 12.01 -42.34
CA TRP A 790 16.83 12.08 -43.69
C TRP A 790 16.50 13.52 -44.10
N LEU A 791 15.34 14.05 -43.71
CA LEU A 791 14.93 15.42 -44.02
C LEU A 791 15.19 16.32 -42.80
N ASP A 792 16.30 17.06 -42.84
CA ASP A 792 16.71 17.97 -41.78
C ASP A 792 16.37 19.41 -42.14
N PHE A 793 15.53 20.06 -41.35
CA PHE A 793 15.24 21.48 -41.46
C PHE A 793 15.86 22.21 -40.29
N SER A 794 16.88 23.04 -40.55
CA SER A 794 17.63 23.71 -39.49
C SER A 794 17.74 25.22 -39.67
N LYS A 795 17.79 25.93 -38.53
CA LYS A 795 17.91 27.40 -38.47
C LYS A 795 16.72 28.12 -39.11
N LEU A 796 15.52 27.60 -38.92
CA LEU A 796 14.29 28.23 -39.37
C LEU A 796 13.74 29.19 -38.31
N ASN A 797 13.08 30.26 -38.75
CA ASN A 797 12.39 31.20 -37.88
C ASN A 797 11.04 31.60 -38.49
N GLY A 798 9.94 31.37 -37.77
CA GLY A 798 8.61 31.79 -38.23
C GLY A 798 8.08 31.05 -39.47
N VAL A 799 8.42 29.76 -39.63
CA VAL A 799 8.07 28.94 -40.80
C VAL A 799 6.84 28.08 -40.53
N LEU A 800 5.95 27.97 -41.52
CA LEU A 800 4.76 27.11 -41.49
C LEU A 800 4.91 25.92 -42.43
N PHE A 801 4.88 24.70 -41.89
CA PHE A 801 4.68 23.46 -42.63
C PHE A 801 3.18 23.13 -42.64
N GLN A 802 2.62 22.89 -43.82
CA GLN A 802 1.22 22.53 -43.98
C GLN A 802 0.97 21.66 -45.21
N GLY A 803 -0.19 21.01 -45.25
CA GLY A 803 -0.65 20.17 -46.36
C GLY A 803 -1.14 18.82 -45.87
N SER A 804 -1.72 18.02 -46.75
CA SER A 804 -2.19 16.65 -46.46
C SER A 804 -1.26 15.57 -47.03
N GLY A 805 -0.05 15.95 -47.41
CA GLY A 805 0.93 15.07 -48.02
C GLY A 805 1.57 14.08 -47.03
N VAL A 806 2.34 13.15 -47.59
CA VAL A 806 2.91 12.01 -46.88
C VAL A 806 4.44 12.06 -46.93
N ILE A 807 5.10 11.90 -45.78
CA ILE A 807 6.54 11.68 -45.67
C ILE A 807 6.73 10.20 -45.31
N ASP A 808 7.17 9.39 -46.28
CA ASP A 808 7.34 7.94 -46.13
C ASP A 808 8.83 7.56 -45.99
N GLY A 809 9.21 7.05 -44.82
CA GLY A 809 10.58 6.64 -44.53
C GLY A 809 10.98 5.28 -45.11
N SER A 810 10.12 4.53 -45.79
CA SER A 810 10.51 3.24 -46.43
C SER A 810 11.23 2.24 -45.49
N GLY A 811 10.85 2.19 -44.21
CA GLY A 811 11.60 1.51 -43.14
C GLY A 811 11.63 -0.02 -43.15
N SER A 812 10.81 -0.70 -43.97
CA SER A 812 10.66 -2.17 -43.95
C SER A 812 11.99 -2.95 -44.01
N LYS A 813 12.91 -2.59 -44.91
CA LYS A 813 14.23 -3.23 -45.04
C LYS A 813 15.18 -2.88 -43.90
N TRP A 814 15.07 -1.67 -43.36
CA TRP A 814 15.82 -1.22 -42.18
C TRP A 814 15.42 -2.02 -40.93
N TRP A 815 14.11 -2.20 -40.72
CA TRP A 815 13.60 -2.99 -39.60
C TRP A 815 14.00 -4.47 -39.71
N ALA A 816 13.92 -5.06 -40.91
CA ALA A 816 14.36 -6.44 -41.16
C ALA A 816 15.86 -6.65 -40.88
N SER A 817 16.67 -5.61 -41.13
CA SER A 817 18.12 -5.64 -40.91
C SER A 817 18.53 -5.24 -39.48
N SER A 818 17.58 -4.81 -38.64
CA SER A 818 17.84 -4.29 -37.30
C SER A 818 18.41 -5.35 -36.35
N CYS A 819 19.43 -4.98 -35.57
CA CYS A 819 19.98 -5.85 -34.52
C CYS A 819 18.97 -6.15 -33.39
N LYS A 820 17.90 -5.35 -33.28
CA LYS A 820 16.79 -5.58 -32.33
C LYS A 820 15.91 -6.76 -32.75
N LYS A 821 15.69 -6.94 -34.05
CA LYS A 821 14.98 -8.11 -34.61
C LYS A 821 15.90 -9.32 -34.79
N ASN A 822 17.14 -9.12 -35.24
CA ASN A 822 18.13 -10.19 -35.40
C ASN A 822 19.45 -9.84 -34.70
N LYS A 823 19.68 -10.43 -33.52
CA LYS A 823 20.88 -10.16 -32.68
C LYS A 823 22.21 -10.50 -33.35
N SER A 824 22.21 -11.27 -34.45
CA SER A 824 23.43 -11.57 -35.23
C SER A 824 23.87 -10.42 -36.13
N ASN A 825 22.99 -9.43 -36.39
CA ASN A 825 23.33 -8.25 -37.17
C ASN A 825 24.05 -7.20 -36.32
N PRO A 826 25.01 -6.44 -36.90
CA PRO A 826 25.61 -5.31 -36.19
C PRO A 826 24.57 -4.22 -35.92
N CYS A 827 24.55 -3.67 -34.71
CA CYS A 827 23.67 -2.54 -34.38
C CYS A 827 24.11 -1.29 -35.13
N ARG A 828 23.39 -0.94 -36.19
CA ARG A 828 23.55 0.31 -36.95
C ARG A 828 22.40 1.25 -36.60
N GLY A 829 22.70 2.53 -36.39
CA GLY A 829 21.68 3.57 -36.27
C GLY A 829 20.97 3.77 -37.62
N ALA A 830 19.70 4.13 -37.58
CA ALA A 830 18.90 4.36 -38.77
C ALA A 830 18.44 5.83 -38.83
N PRO A 831 18.09 6.35 -40.01
CA PRO A 831 17.73 7.74 -40.16
C PRO A 831 16.36 8.08 -39.53
N THR A 832 16.27 9.30 -39.02
CA THR A 832 14.99 9.94 -38.65
C THR A 832 14.32 10.52 -39.90
N ALA A 833 13.00 10.37 -40.04
CA ALA A 833 12.33 10.82 -41.25
C ALA A 833 12.25 12.34 -41.40
N LEU A 834 11.72 13.04 -40.39
CA LEU A 834 11.66 14.51 -40.36
C LEU A 834 12.34 15.05 -39.09
N THR A 835 13.24 16.01 -39.25
CA THR A 835 13.90 16.71 -38.13
C THR A 835 13.73 18.21 -38.26
N ILE A 836 13.25 18.86 -37.20
CA ILE A 836 13.33 20.31 -37.01
C ILE A 836 14.40 20.58 -35.96
N ASP A 837 15.49 21.21 -36.38
CA ASP A 837 16.65 21.45 -35.52
C ASP A 837 16.99 22.93 -35.39
N SER A 838 17.41 23.36 -34.19
CA SER A 838 17.96 24.70 -33.97
C SER A 838 17.08 25.83 -34.53
N SER A 839 15.75 25.72 -34.37
CA SER A 839 14.75 26.57 -35.04
C SER A 839 13.78 27.21 -34.03
N SER A 840 13.14 28.31 -34.42
CA SER A 840 12.18 29.02 -33.56
C SER A 840 10.88 29.37 -34.29
N ALA A 841 9.77 29.43 -33.54
CA ALA A 841 8.45 29.82 -34.04
C ALA A 841 7.98 28.98 -35.27
N VAL A 842 8.23 27.67 -35.25
CA VAL A 842 7.84 26.76 -36.34
C VAL A 842 6.46 26.17 -36.08
N LYS A 843 5.58 26.20 -37.08
CA LYS A 843 4.25 25.58 -37.03
C LYS A 843 4.19 24.41 -38.02
N VAL A 844 3.65 23.26 -37.62
CA VAL A 844 3.46 22.08 -38.47
C VAL A 844 2.00 21.66 -38.40
N LYS A 845 1.33 21.53 -39.54
CA LYS A 845 -0.11 21.21 -39.59
C LYS A 845 -0.45 20.15 -40.65
N GLY A 846 -1.21 19.12 -40.26
CA GLY A 846 -1.93 18.24 -41.21
C GLY A 846 -1.12 17.15 -41.92
N LEU A 847 0.20 17.10 -41.74
CA LEU A 847 1.08 16.15 -42.43
C LEU A 847 0.91 14.72 -41.93
N THR A 848 1.13 13.75 -42.82
CA THR A 848 1.28 12.33 -42.47
C THR A 848 2.76 11.92 -42.55
N ILE A 849 3.30 11.34 -41.48
CA ILE A 849 4.67 10.81 -41.44
C ILE A 849 4.59 9.32 -41.14
N GLN A 850 5.12 8.49 -42.04
CA GLN A 850 4.94 7.05 -41.93
C GLN A 850 6.20 6.24 -42.22
N ASN A 851 6.21 5.01 -41.71
CA ASN A 851 7.20 3.97 -42.00
C ASN A 851 8.65 4.45 -41.82
N SER A 852 8.93 5.26 -40.80
CA SER A 852 10.27 5.78 -40.57
C SER A 852 11.26 4.67 -40.17
N GLN A 853 12.51 4.82 -40.59
CA GLN A 853 13.54 3.81 -40.37
C GLN A 853 13.91 3.72 -38.88
N GLN A 854 13.94 4.86 -38.17
CA GLN A 854 14.05 4.97 -36.72
C GLN A 854 12.94 5.91 -36.19
N MET A 855 13.23 7.18 -35.90
CA MET A 855 12.25 8.12 -35.39
C MET A 855 11.44 8.77 -36.52
N ASN A 856 10.15 9.05 -36.31
CA ASN A 856 9.31 9.67 -37.33
C ASN A 856 9.50 11.19 -37.38
N PHE A 857 9.40 11.86 -36.24
CA PHE A 857 9.53 13.31 -36.19
C PHE A 857 10.35 13.78 -34.99
N VAL A 858 11.49 14.41 -35.23
CA VAL A 858 12.35 14.96 -34.17
C VAL A 858 12.21 16.49 -34.09
N ILE A 859 12.03 17.01 -32.87
CA ILE A 859 12.15 18.42 -32.52
C ILE A 859 13.37 18.55 -31.60
N SER A 860 14.43 19.17 -32.11
CA SER A 860 15.74 19.26 -31.46
C SER A 860 16.21 20.71 -31.34
N ARG A 861 16.76 21.09 -30.18
CA ARG A 861 17.36 22.42 -29.93
C ARG A 861 16.47 23.60 -30.38
N SER A 862 15.15 23.46 -30.26
CA SER A 862 14.19 24.39 -30.87
C SER A 862 13.28 25.05 -29.84
N GLU A 863 12.75 26.22 -30.18
CA GLU A 863 11.91 27.04 -29.30
C GLU A 863 10.57 27.36 -29.97
N SER A 864 9.47 27.34 -29.21
CA SER A 864 8.16 27.77 -29.71
C SER A 864 7.67 26.99 -30.94
N VAL A 865 7.83 25.66 -30.92
CA VAL A 865 7.35 24.76 -31.99
C VAL A 865 5.90 24.36 -31.72
N ARG A 866 5.04 24.42 -32.73
CA ARG A 866 3.62 24.06 -32.61
C ARG A 866 3.25 23.01 -33.66
N VAL A 867 2.76 21.85 -33.24
CA VAL A 867 2.39 20.74 -34.14
C VAL A 867 0.91 20.44 -33.96
N TYR A 868 0.15 20.47 -35.06
CA TYR A 868 -1.30 20.33 -35.08
C TYR A 868 -1.75 19.28 -36.09
N GLN A 869 -2.65 18.38 -35.70
CA GLN A 869 -3.30 17.46 -36.66
C GLN A 869 -2.32 16.60 -37.46
N VAL A 870 -1.15 16.28 -36.91
CA VAL A 870 -0.16 15.43 -37.56
C VAL A 870 -0.50 13.96 -37.31
N LEU A 871 -0.46 13.15 -38.37
CA LEU A 871 -0.62 11.71 -38.32
C LEU A 871 0.76 11.06 -38.40
N VAL A 872 1.10 10.21 -37.44
CA VAL A 872 2.30 9.38 -37.46
C VAL A 872 1.90 7.91 -37.47
N SER A 873 2.47 7.10 -38.38
CA SER A 873 2.15 5.67 -38.45
C SER A 873 3.33 4.78 -38.87
N ALA A 874 3.63 3.77 -38.06
CA ALA A 874 4.53 2.67 -38.40
C ALA A 874 3.91 1.34 -37.90
N PRO A 875 4.34 0.18 -38.43
CA PRO A 875 3.89 -1.12 -37.92
C PRO A 875 4.14 -1.29 -36.42
N GLU A 876 3.26 -1.98 -35.71
CA GLU A 876 3.40 -2.25 -34.26
C GLU A 876 4.72 -2.96 -33.92
N ASP A 877 5.24 -3.77 -34.83
CA ASP A 877 6.47 -4.53 -34.65
C ASP A 877 7.72 -3.82 -35.19
N SER A 878 7.65 -2.52 -35.54
CA SER A 878 8.82 -1.77 -36.02
C SER A 878 9.75 -1.40 -34.84
N PRO A 879 11.04 -1.82 -34.87
CA PRO A 879 11.93 -1.67 -33.73
C PRO A 879 12.48 -0.24 -33.61
N ASN A 880 12.44 0.32 -32.39
CA ASN A 880 13.02 1.62 -32.06
C ASN A 880 12.43 2.79 -32.86
N THR A 881 11.11 2.76 -33.05
CA THR A 881 10.38 3.73 -33.88
C THR A 881 9.59 4.75 -33.07
N ASP A 882 10.27 5.73 -32.50
CA ASP A 882 9.59 6.82 -31.78
C ASP A 882 8.70 7.61 -32.75
N GLY A 883 7.52 8.02 -32.30
CA GLY A 883 6.61 8.86 -33.06
C GLY A 883 7.12 10.30 -33.14
N ILE A 884 6.95 11.09 -32.09
CA ILE A 884 7.53 12.43 -31.99
C ILE A 884 8.58 12.48 -30.88
N HIS A 885 9.83 12.72 -31.23
CA HIS A 885 10.95 12.78 -30.29
C HIS A 885 11.36 14.23 -30.03
N ILE A 886 11.35 14.66 -28.77
CA ILE A 886 11.64 16.03 -28.33
C ILE A 886 12.90 16.03 -27.46
N THR A 887 13.90 16.80 -27.87
CA THR A 887 15.18 16.93 -27.16
C THR A 887 15.68 18.37 -27.14
N GLU A 888 16.28 18.80 -26.04
CA GLU A 888 16.88 20.14 -25.89
C GLU A 888 15.95 21.31 -26.33
N SER A 889 14.63 21.17 -26.22
CA SER A 889 13.66 22.10 -26.82
C SER A 889 12.68 22.70 -25.81
N THR A 890 12.28 23.95 -26.00
CA THR A 890 11.36 24.67 -25.08
C THR A 890 10.10 25.19 -25.76
N ASN A 891 9.00 25.30 -25.00
CA ASN A 891 7.73 25.83 -25.48
C ASN A 891 7.17 25.06 -26.69
N VAL A 892 7.19 23.73 -26.64
CA VAL A 892 6.63 22.88 -27.71
C VAL A 892 5.15 22.59 -27.42
N VAL A 893 4.25 22.80 -28.38
CA VAL A 893 2.84 22.38 -28.27
C VAL A 893 2.56 21.30 -29.29
N LEU A 894 1.99 20.19 -28.85
CA LEU A 894 1.42 19.15 -29.71
C LEU A 894 -0.09 19.11 -29.51
N GLN A 895 -0.87 19.16 -30.58
CA GLN A 895 -2.32 19.16 -30.46
C GLN A 895 -3.00 18.42 -31.61
N ASP A 896 -4.06 17.66 -31.29
CA ASP A 896 -4.88 16.94 -32.27
C ASP A 896 -4.11 15.90 -33.11
N CYS A 897 -2.96 15.41 -32.63
CA CYS A 897 -2.12 14.45 -33.36
C CYS A 897 -2.55 13.00 -33.10
N LYS A 898 -2.41 12.14 -34.12
CA LYS A 898 -2.62 10.70 -34.01
C LYS A 898 -1.33 9.99 -34.34
N ILE A 899 -0.80 9.20 -33.42
CA ILE A 899 0.54 8.64 -33.51
C ILE A 899 0.49 7.16 -33.14
N GLY A 900 0.80 6.29 -34.10
CA GLY A 900 0.87 4.85 -33.91
C GLY A 900 2.21 4.30 -34.37
N THR A 901 3.04 3.81 -33.46
CA THR A 901 4.36 3.25 -33.78
C THR A 901 4.68 2.07 -32.86
N GLY A 902 5.78 1.35 -33.15
CA GLY A 902 6.20 0.19 -32.36
C GLY A 902 7.04 0.50 -31.11
N ASP A 903 7.25 1.78 -30.78
CA ASP A 903 8.01 2.23 -29.60
C ASP A 903 7.29 3.42 -28.95
N ASP A 904 8.01 4.40 -28.37
CA ASP A 904 7.39 5.59 -27.79
C ASP A 904 6.55 6.38 -28.82
N CYS A 905 5.29 6.62 -28.51
CA CYS A 905 4.41 7.52 -29.25
C CYS A 905 5.00 8.94 -29.28
N ILE A 906 5.42 9.46 -28.13
CA ILE A 906 6.17 10.71 -28.03
C ILE A 906 7.30 10.47 -27.05
N SER A 907 8.56 10.71 -27.40
CA SER A 907 9.67 10.59 -26.44
C SER A 907 10.16 11.99 -26.06
N ILE A 908 10.23 12.30 -24.76
CA ILE A 908 10.78 13.56 -24.26
C ILE A 908 12.07 13.28 -23.49
N VAL A 909 13.18 13.83 -23.96
CA VAL A 909 14.48 13.63 -23.33
C VAL A 909 15.08 14.94 -22.79
N ASN A 910 16.27 14.82 -22.20
CA ASN A 910 16.95 15.87 -21.45
C ASN A 910 17.07 17.22 -22.20
N GLY A 911 17.06 18.30 -21.43
CA GLY A 911 17.17 19.66 -21.94
C GLY A 911 15.86 20.24 -22.49
N SER A 912 14.74 19.51 -22.39
CA SER A 912 13.43 19.98 -22.87
C SER A 912 12.57 20.57 -21.74
N SER A 913 11.78 21.61 -22.01
CA SER A 913 10.91 22.27 -21.01
C SER A 913 9.66 22.91 -21.64
N ALA A 914 8.65 23.24 -20.83
CA ALA A 914 7.41 23.89 -21.28
C ALA A 914 6.70 23.19 -22.47
N ILE A 915 6.65 21.86 -22.43
CA ILE A 915 5.94 21.06 -23.43
C ILE A 915 4.46 20.97 -23.04
N LYS A 916 3.56 21.27 -23.98
CA LYS A 916 2.10 21.21 -23.81
C LYS A 916 1.52 20.22 -24.82
N MET A 917 0.60 19.38 -24.39
CA MET A 917 -0.05 18.39 -25.25
C MET A 917 -1.57 18.43 -25.08
N LYS A 918 -2.33 18.37 -26.18
CA LYS A 918 -3.80 18.43 -26.16
C LYS A 918 -4.40 17.46 -27.20
N ARG A 919 -5.25 16.52 -26.78
CA ARG A 919 -5.92 15.56 -27.68
C ARG A 919 -4.94 14.77 -28.57
N ILE A 920 -3.98 14.09 -27.94
CA ILE A 920 -3.06 13.17 -28.60
C ILE A 920 -3.64 11.75 -28.57
N PHE A 921 -3.65 11.08 -29.72
CA PHE A 921 -4.09 9.69 -29.85
C PHE A 921 -2.88 8.79 -30.09
N CYS A 922 -2.43 8.08 -29.06
CA CYS A 922 -1.33 7.11 -29.16
C CYS A 922 -1.83 5.69 -29.44
N GLY A 923 -1.03 4.86 -30.11
CA GLY A 923 -1.24 3.41 -30.19
C GLY A 923 0.01 2.66 -30.63
N PRO A 924 -0.07 1.33 -30.79
CA PRO A 924 0.07 0.32 -29.72
C PRO A 924 1.42 0.30 -28.97
N GLY A 925 2.37 1.17 -29.29
CA GLY A 925 3.69 1.23 -28.64
C GLY A 925 3.67 1.71 -27.17
N HIS A 926 4.83 2.17 -26.67
CA HIS A 926 5.07 2.42 -25.24
C HIS A 926 4.39 3.67 -24.64
N GLY A 927 3.66 4.45 -25.44
CA GLY A 927 3.01 5.68 -24.96
C GLY A 927 3.93 6.90 -25.03
N ILE A 928 3.70 7.91 -24.18
CA ILE A 928 4.47 9.18 -24.14
C ILE A 928 5.52 9.11 -23.04
#